data_AF-A0A520RD29-F1
#
_entry.id   AF-A0A520RD29-F1
#
_cell.length_a   1.000
_cell.length_b   1.000
_cell.length_c   1.000
_cell.angle_alpha   90.00
_cell.angle_beta   90.00
_cell.angle_gamma   90.00
#
_symmetry.space_group_name_H-M   'P 1'
#
loop_
_entity.id
_entity.type
_entity.pdbx_description
1 polymer ?
#
loop_
_entity_poly.entity_id
_entity_poly.type
_entity_poly.pdbx_seq_one_letter_code
_entity_poly.pdbx_strand_id
1 'polypeptide(L)'
;MSRRESQVLPHVSIIYRQRSQMRVQFRLDVVKVALAAVVLALLMLAAPATQAWPDHQASGSARAISESDSSPQHYAAAAGDTADAFYVSEVDPGVQRECLICHKAGGSAPQSGARLILSGSAEANHGAFSEFVSLENVDGDWVLAKVEGRLDHGGGAVLSQSAALYGALQEYLSLLGEGSSSDGGTVSFWEGTAAEPRVVTLRRAALLFGGLIPDEEAIGLATESERGLRQAISSTLTGPGFKEFILRGANDRLLVEGLLNGINFDIDTRSRYPELADLLKTLPERRPEQFDDYHDKPFLTRGDADWTFRWAITREPLEIIAHVIINDLPYRQVLTANHTMVNAFSDLAYRSMSGLSHNYADEQGFYDRSQFNHFVPGYNDGAIPHDEKFEANEEQGIVSFSNYQEWPHAGILSTQAWLARYPSTDTNRNRARARWTYLHFLGVDIERSAPRTTDPIALADTDNPTMKNSACTVCHERLDPVAGAYQSFGDLGHYLDQFGGNDSLADSYKCPECYGGEFGDTLYEQGDTWYRDMRAPGFTGKVAGGARDSLQWLGYRVSRDPRFAAATVRFWWPAIFGTDPIAMPEDERLPDYESQMRAYNEQDSLVSELANNFEASGFNAKKLFVDMVMSPWYRHSTVVDPVLANTKAVELATVGRGRLLGPEELDRKNLALFGRTWRQWRSGADPHQFSMRTALTGPQADYKGFYGGIDGATVTARNREFTALMSNLTESMATDLACQIVVQDFNRPQAERKLFTLVDRTSVPGQLLNIQKKLPGKVSDMDRLKTHTIRGQFAAAGGSVRFKVADLTRDAHRSVDDEWSAAALTVKTIVIRQGGRVVKTLNGSGLQYTAGFRVDVHTDDSGREHRRGDPEPGVGWRMHGGAWVEFTTRLAPGEYQLEAELGTSLLSNNVNDAMSARIVISAMENVDETDSGRLFRQQIATLLEQALARPASDATVAQLMGVLMDSAGDATDRGDWFFDQDSHCDTWSIWPGEELTHEENRVRYGDSEGMMRGWATLLHGVMTSWEYLHD
;
A
#
# COMPACT_ATOMS: atom_id res chain seq x y z
N MET A 1 -1.91 -35.17 62.71
CA MET A 1 -3.23 -35.76 63.05
C MET A 1 -4.01 -34.76 63.89
N SER A 2 -5.32 -34.61 63.62
CA SER A 2 -6.31 -33.63 64.16
C SER A 2 -6.40 -32.32 63.36
N ARG A 3 -7.36 -32.15 62.41
CA ARG A 3 -8.84 -31.84 62.50
C ARG A 3 -9.07 -30.31 62.61
N ARG A 4 -10.00 -29.62 61.91
CA ARG A 4 -11.43 -29.83 61.54
C ARG A 4 -11.90 -28.70 60.56
N GLU A 5 -12.71 -28.98 59.52
CA GLU A 5 -14.16 -28.66 59.28
C GLU A 5 -14.54 -27.31 58.59
N SER A 6 -15.16 -27.34 57.40
CA SER A 6 -16.60 -26.99 57.13
C SER A 6 -16.97 -26.49 55.69
N GLN A 7 -18.00 -27.13 55.11
CA GLN A 7 -19.15 -26.74 54.21
C GLN A 7 -19.08 -25.74 53.02
N VAL A 8 -19.60 -26.17 51.83
CA VAL A 8 -20.37 -25.37 50.81
C VAL A 8 -21.41 -26.25 50.05
N LEU A 9 -22.56 -25.66 49.67
CA LEU A 9 -23.83 -26.18 49.07
C LEU A 9 -23.95 -25.91 47.52
N PRO A 10 -25.06 -26.25 46.79
CA PRO A 10 -25.07 -26.78 45.41
C PRO A 10 -25.50 -25.80 44.29
N HIS A 11 -24.91 -25.88 43.08
CA HIS A 11 -25.38 -25.09 41.90
C HIS A 11 -25.01 -25.63 40.50
N VAL A 12 -25.04 -26.95 40.24
CA VAL A 12 -24.52 -27.50 38.94
C VAL A 12 -25.57 -28.16 38.03
N SER A 13 -26.84 -28.30 38.43
CA SER A 13 -27.79 -29.11 37.64
C SER A 13 -28.63 -28.37 36.55
N ILE A 14 -28.48 -27.06 36.38
CA ILE A 14 -29.31 -26.27 35.42
C ILE A 14 -28.64 -26.11 34.04
N ILE A 15 -27.31 -26.28 33.95
CA ILE A 15 -26.53 -25.96 32.74
C ILE A 15 -26.67 -27.03 31.62
N TYR A 16 -27.06 -28.26 31.96
CA TYR A 16 -27.13 -29.36 30.98
C TYR A 16 -28.43 -29.40 30.15
N ARG A 17 -29.52 -28.75 30.58
CA ARG A 17 -30.79 -28.71 29.82
C ARG A 17 -30.85 -27.61 28.76
N GLN A 18 -30.08 -26.53 28.89
CA GLN A 18 -30.06 -25.42 27.90
C GLN A 18 -29.22 -25.74 26.65
N ARG A 19 -28.22 -26.64 26.73
CA ARG A 19 -27.35 -26.99 25.59
C ARG A 19 -28.03 -27.85 24.50
N SER A 20 -29.09 -28.59 24.82
CA SER A 20 -29.78 -29.43 23.83
C SER A 20 -30.81 -28.66 23.00
N GLN A 21 -31.47 -27.64 23.55
CA GLN A 21 -32.42 -26.79 22.82
C GLN A 21 -31.73 -25.83 21.83
N MET A 22 -30.54 -25.31 22.17
CA MET A 22 -29.72 -24.48 21.26
C MET A 22 -29.28 -25.21 19.98
N ARG A 23 -29.01 -26.52 20.04
CA ARG A 23 -28.59 -27.31 18.87
C ARG A 23 -29.72 -27.59 17.87
N VAL A 24 -30.98 -27.53 18.29
CA VAL A 24 -32.14 -27.73 17.41
C VAL A 24 -32.52 -26.42 16.71
N GLN A 25 -32.42 -25.29 17.40
CA GLN A 25 -32.65 -23.95 16.83
C GLN A 25 -31.62 -23.62 15.74
N PHE A 26 -30.33 -23.89 15.99
CA PHE A 26 -29.24 -23.63 15.03
C PHE A 26 -29.37 -24.42 13.71
N ARG A 27 -29.95 -25.63 13.76
CA ARG A 27 -30.20 -26.44 12.54
C ARG A 27 -31.40 -25.93 11.71
N LEU A 28 -32.37 -25.27 12.34
CA LEU A 28 -33.53 -24.69 11.66
C LEU A 28 -33.18 -23.36 10.96
N ASP A 29 -32.28 -22.58 11.54
CA ASP A 29 -31.85 -21.29 10.96
C ASP A 29 -30.87 -21.48 9.78
N VAL A 30 -30.00 -22.49 9.81
CA VAL A 30 -29.12 -22.85 8.68
C VAL A 30 -29.91 -23.33 7.46
N VAL A 31 -31.03 -24.05 7.66
CA VAL A 31 -31.90 -24.50 6.55
C VAL A 31 -32.68 -23.35 5.93
N LYS A 32 -33.07 -22.33 6.73
CA LYS A 32 -33.74 -21.12 6.22
C LYS A 32 -32.79 -20.21 5.43
N VAL A 33 -31.54 -20.06 5.86
CA VAL A 33 -30.50 -19.30 5.14
C VAL A 33 -30.12 -20.01 3.83
N ALA A 34 -30.03 -21.34 3.83
CA ALA A 34 -29.79 -22.12 2.61
C ALA A 34 -30.97 -22.03 1.61
N LEU A 35 -32.22 -22.01 2.08
CA LEU A 35 -33.38 -21.82 1.21
C LEU A 35 -33.44 -20.40 0.61
N ALA A 36 -33.07 -19.37 1.39
CA ALA A 36 -33.02 -17.99 0.91
C ALA A 36 -31.93 -17.78 -0.17
N ALA A 37 -30.76 -18.42 -0.01
CA ALA A 37 -29.68 -18.39 -1.00
C ALA A 37 -30.06 -19.09 -2.31
N VAL A 38 -30.82 -20.19 -2.26
CA VAL A 38 -31.30 -20.91 -3.45
C VAL A 38 -32.38 -20.12 -4.19
N VAL A 39 -33.27 -19.41 -3.49
CA VAL A 39 -34.28 -18.53 -4.10
C VAL A 39 -33.62 -17.30 -4.75
N LEU A 40 -32.57 -16.74 -4.16
CA LEU A 40 -31.81 -15.62 -4.72
C LEU A 40 -31.02 -16.04 -5.98
N ALA A 41 -30.43 -17.24 -5.98
CA ALA A 41 -29.75 -17.80 -7.15
C ALA A 41 -30.71 -18.10 -8.31
N LEU A 42 -31.94 -18.54 -8.02
CA LEU A 42 -32.99 -18.76 -9.04
C LEU A 42 -33.56 -17.46 -9.61
N LEU A 43 -33.53 -16.35 -8.86
CA LEU A 43 -33.93 -15.02 -9.33
C LEU A 43 -32.86 -14.36 -10.23
N MET A 44 -31.56 -14.63 -10.00
CA MET A 44 -30.49 -14.11 -10.86
C MET A 44 -30.34 -14.84 -12.20
N LEU A 45 -30.85 -16.07 -12.33
CA LEU A 45 -30.81 -16.84 -13.58
C LEU A 45 -31.95 -16.51 -14.57
N ALA A 46 -32.85 -15.57 -14.23
CA ALA A 46 -34.05 -15.26 -15.02
C ALA A 46 -34.09 -13.84 -15.63
N ALA A 47 -33.00 -13.06 -15.56
CA ALA A 47 -32.94 -11.73 -16.19
C ALA A 47 -32.21 -11.80 -17.55
N PRO A 48 -32.82 -11.36 -18.67
CA PRO A 48 -32.17 -11.37 -19.96
C PRO A 48 -31.14 -10.23 -20.03
N ALA A 49 -29.92 -10.56 -20.45
CA ALA A 49 -28.94 -9.58 -20.88
C ALA A 49 -29.40 -8.94 -22.21
N THR A 50 -29.77 -7.65 -22.21
CA THR A 50 -29.76 -6.79 -23.42
C THR A 50 -30.01 -5.31 -23.11
N GLN A 51 -29.42 -4.46 -23.97
CA GLN A 51 -29.62 -3.00 -24.20
C GLN A 51 -28.84 -2.08 -23.24
N ALA A 52 -27.75 -1.39 -23.60
CA ALA A 52 -27.36 -0.71 -24.84
C ALA A 52 -28.39 0.33 -25.34
N TRP A 53 -27.92 1.60 -25.40
CA TRP A 53 -28.35 2.77 -26.24
C TRP A 53 -29.04 3.95 -25.51
N PRO A 54 -29.06 5.20 -26.06
CA PRO A 54 -28.74 5.60 -27.44
C PRO A 54 -27.78 6.78 -27.68
N ASP A 55 -27.25 6.74 -28.91
CA ASP A 55 -26.70 7.76 -29.79
C ASP A 55 -26.91 9.25 -29.46
N HIS A 56 -25.83 10.01 -29.63
CA HIS A 56 -25.93 11.37 -30.15
C HIS A 56 -25.07 11.51 -31.42
N GLN A 57 -25.76 11.51 -32.56
CA GLN A 57 -25.23 12.01 -33.83
C GLN A 57 -25.03 13.52 -33.74
N ALA A 58 -23.81 13.99 -34.01
CA ALA A 58 -23.55 15.35 -34.44
C ALA A 58 -22.62 15.31 -35.67
N SER A 59 -23.24 15.39 -36.83
CA SER A 59 -22.59 15.63 -38.12
C SER A 59 -21.98 17.03 -38.15
N GLY A 60 -20.67 17.12 -38.42
CA GLY A 60 -19.97 18.37 -38.67
C GLY A 60 -18.81 18.15 -39.62
N SER A 61 -19.07 18.35 -40.92
CA SER A 61 -18.09 18.31 -41.99
C SER A 61 -17.12 19.50 -41.95
N ALA A 62 -15.81 19.25 -41.98
CA ALA A 62 -14.79 20.14 -42.55
C ALA A 62 -13.48 19.36 -42.74
N ARG A 63 -13.18 18.92 -43.97
CA ARG A 63 -12.25 19.57 -44.91
C ARG A 63 -10.78 19.37 -44.56
N ALA A 64 -10.16 18.54 -45.39
CA ALA A 64 -8.73 18.39 -45.57
C ALA A 64 -7.98 19.73 -45.60
N ILE A 65 -6.89 19.79 -44.83
CA ILE A 65 -5.81 20.75 -45.03
C ILE A 65 -4.51 19.95 -45.00
N SER A 66 -3.76 20.16 -46.08
CA SER A 66 -2.47 19.60 -46.45
C SER A 66 -1.37 19.91 -45.45
N GLU A 67 -0.48 18.92 -45.28
CA GLU A 67 0.98 19.01 -45.26
C GLU A 67 1.62 20.36 -44.85
N SER A 68 2.39 20.31 -43.77
CA SER A 68 3.74 20.91 -43.78
C SER A 68 4.66 20.16 -42.83
N ASP A 69 5.48 19.36 -43.50
CA ASP A 69 6.65 18.60 -43.07
C ASP A 69 7.70 19.46 -42.35
N SER A 70 8.34 18.92 -41.31
CA SER A 70 9.72 19.28 -40.90
C SER A 70 10.25 18.32 -39.84
N SER A 71 10.44 17.06 -40.22
CA SER A 71 11.40 16.16 -39.56
C SER A 71 12.82 16.49 -40.05
N PRO A 72 13.83 16.62 -39.17
CA PRO A 72 15.22 16.70 -39.60
C PRO A 72 15.69 15.31 -40.04
N GLN A 73 15.70 15.08 -41.36
CA GLN A 73 16.44 13.99 -41.98
C GLN A 73 17.94 14.23 -41.82
N HIS A 74 18.62 13.33 -41.11
CA HIS A 74 20.01 13.01 -41.35
C HIS A 74 20.24 11.51 -41.14
N TYR A 75 19.96 10.73 -42.19
CA TYR A 75 20.75 9.55 -42.50
C TYR A 75 21.13 9.65 -43.96
N ALA A 76 22.41 9.95 -44.19
CA ALA A 76 23.02 9.88 -45.49
C ALA A 76 23.10 8.40 -45.87
N ALA A 77 22.39 8.01 -46.93
CA ALA A 77 22.64 6.76 -47.61
C ALA A 77 24.06 6.78 -48.19
N ALA A 78 24.95 5.97 -47.64
CA ALA A 78 26.23 5.64 -48.24
C ALA A 78 26.14 4.24 -48.88
N ALA A 79 26.51 4.22 -50.16
CA ALA A 79 26.83 3.09 -51.02
C ALA A 79 27.04 1.70 -50.39
N GLY A 80 26.13 0.77 -50.72
CA GLY A 80 26.39 -0.66 -50.95
C GLY A 80 27.38 -1.37 -50.02
N ASP A 81 27.00 -1.58 -48.77
CA ASP A 81 27.72 -2.52 -47.91
C ASP A 81 27.33 -3.95 -48.28
N THR A 82 28.33 -4.76 -48.66
CA THR A 82 28.18 -6.21 -48.69
C THR A 82 27.84 -6.71 -47.28
N ALA A 83 27.14 -7.84 -47.16
CA ALA A 83 26.80 -8.41 -45.84
C ALA A 83 28.03 -8.55 -44.92
N ASP A 84 29.21 -8.82 -45.50
CA ASP A 84 30.52 -8.81 -44.82
C ASP A 84 30.89 -7.45 -44.21
N ALA A 85 30.81 -6.36 -45.00
CA ALA A 85 31.15 -5.02 -44.51
C ALA A 85 30.20 -4.56 -43.40
N PHE A 86 28.90 -4.83 -43.57
CA PHE A 86 27.87 -4.53 -42.57
C PHE A 86 28.05 -5.35 -41.28
N TYR A 87 28.41 -6.63 -41.40
CA TYR A 87 28.70 -7.47 -40.24
C TYR A 87 29.86 -6.91 -39.42
N VAL A 88 30.97 -6.55 -40.08
CA VAL A 88 32.18 -6.07 -39.39
C VAL A 88 31.92 -4.73 -38.66
N SER A 89 31.11 -3.83 -39.24
CA SER A 89 30.83 -2.53 -38.62
C SER A 89 29.74 -2.56 -37.55
N GLU A 90 28.60 -3.22 -37.82
CA GLU A 90 27.40 -3.10 -37.00
C GLU A 90 27.12 -4.34 -36.11
N VAL A 91 27.58 -5.54 -36.51
CA VAL A 91 27.24 -6.80 -35.82
C VAL A 91 28.39 -7.32 -34.95
N ASP A 92 29.61 -7.42 -35.48
CA ASP A 92 30.75 -8.02 -34.77
C ASP A 92 31.05 -7.33 -33.43
N PRO A 93 31.02 -5.98 -33.28
CA PRO A 93 31.27 -5.34 -31.99
C PRO A 93 30.32 -5.80 -30.87
N GLY A 94 29.09 -6.19 -31.22
CA GLY A 94 28.13 -6.79 -30.30
C GLY A 94 28.37 -8.29 -30.11
N VAL A 95 28.63 -9.04 -31.19
CA VAL A 95 28.93 -10.49 -31.12
C VAL A 95 30.17 -10.78 -30.26
N GLN A 96 31.22 -9.97 -30.39
CA GLN A 96 32.44 -10.04 -29.57
C GLN A 96 32.14 -9.86 -28.08
N ARG A 97 31.13 -9.03 -27.77
CA ARG A 97 30.77 -8.67 -26.40
C ARG A 97 29.81 -9.68 -25.77
N GLU A 98 28.76 -10.05 -26.49
CA GLU A 98 27.63 -10.82 -25.94
C GLU A 98 27.76 -12.33 -26.24
N CYS A 99 28.23 -12.71 -27.43
CA CYS A 99 28.18 -14.11 -27.90
C CYS A 99 29.51 -14.85 -27.70
N LEU A 100 30.65 -14.17 -27.91
CA LEU A 100 31.98 -14.80 -27.90
C LEU A 100 32.32 -15.48 -26.56
N ILE A 101 31.79 -14.94 -25.46
CA ILE A 101 32.03 -15.44 -24.09
C ILE A 101 31.76 -16.95 -24.01
N CYS A 102 30.68 -17.40 -24.65
CA CYS A 102 30.26 -18.80 -24.66
C CYS A 102 30.64 -19.54 -25.95
N HIS A 103 30.62 -18.85 -27.09
CA HIS A 103 30.81 -19.47 -28.41
C HIS A 103 32.26 -19.59 -28.88
N LYS A 104 33.26 -19.18 -28.08
CA LYS A 104 34.67 -19.40 -28.44
C LYS A 104 35.05 -20.88 -28.52
N ALA A 105 36.10 -21.22 -29.28
CA ALA A 105 36.66 -22.58 -29.30
C ALA A 105 36.98 -23.09 -27.88
N GLY A 106 36.45 -24.26 -27.53
CA GLY A 106 36.55 -24.83 -26.18
C GLY A 106 35.71 -24.12 -25.11
N GLY A 107 34.86 -23.16 -25.48
CA GLY A 107 33.90 -22.50 -24.60
C GLY A 107 32.70 -23.36 -24.26
N SER A 108 31.81 -22.83 -23.41
CA SER A 108 30.66 -23.58 -22.88
C SER A 108 29.66 -23.98 -23.96
N ALA A 109 29.42 -23.13 -24.97
CA ALA A 109 28.42 -23.43 -26.00
C ALA A 109 28.85 -24.61 -26.89
N PRO A 110 30.08 -24.68 -27.45
CA PRO A 110 30.52 -25.85 -28.21
C PRO A 110 30.59 -27.13 -27.38
N GLN A 111 30.94 -27.04 -26.09
CA GLN A 111 30.94 -28.20 -25.18
C GLN A 111 29.52 -28.73 -24.91
N SER A 112 28.51 -27.87 -24.95
CA SER A 112 27.09 -28.22 -24.90
C SER A 112 26.49 -28.56 -26.27
N GLY A 113 27.32 -28.70 -27.31
CA GLY A 113 26.90 -29.13 -28.65
C GLY A 113 26.48 -28.01 -29.60
N ALA A 114 26.71 -26.72 -29.26
CA ALA A 114 26.47 -25.62 -30.18
C ALA A 114 27.45 -25.68 -31.36
N ARG A 115 26.93 -25.55 -32.59
CA ARG A 115 27.72 -25.64 -33.83
C ARG A 115 28.41 -24.33 -34.20
N LEU A 116 27.88 -23.19 -33.76
CA LEU A 116 28.47 -21.87 -34.02
C LEU A 116 29.68 -21.65 -33.11
N ILE A 117 30.87 -21.49 -33.71
CA ILE A 117 32.12 -21.20 -33.01
C ILE A 117 32.67 -19.85 -33.46
N LEU A 118 32.94 -18.97 -32.51
CA LEU A 118 33.38 -17.60 -32.73
C LEU A 118 34.85 -17.39 -32.28
N SER A 119 35.45 -16.30 -32.74
CA SER A 119 36.84 -15.91 -32.50
C SER A 119 36.96 -14.39 -32.29
N GLY A 120 38.18 -13.93 -32.01
CA GLY A 120 38.49 -12.50 -31.93
C GLY A 120 38.64 -11.78 -33.28
N SER A 121 38.36 -12.44 -34.42
CA SER A 121 38.40 -11.84 -35.77
C SER A 121 36.99 -11.69 -36.32
N ALA A 122 36.65 -10.46 -36.73
CA ALA A 122 35.36 -10.12 -37.29
C ALA A 122 35.10 -10.87 -38.61
N GLU A 123 36.12 -11.00 -39.46
CA GLU A 123 36.04 -11.69 -40.75
C GLU A 123 35.80 -13.19 -40.56
N ALA A 124 36.49 -13.80 -39.57
CA ALA A 124 36.27 -15.21 -39.24
C ALA A 124 34.86 -15.44 -38.65
N ASN A 125 34.35 -14.50 -37.87
CA ASN A 125 33.00 -14.58 -37.30
C ASN A 125 31.91 -14.39 -38.35
N HIS A 126 32.10 -13.49 -39.31
CA HIS A 126 31.21 -13.36 -40.48
C HIS A 126 31.13 -14.69 -41.23
N GLY A 127 32.29 -15.30 -41.54
CA GLY A 127 32.36 -16.61 -42.18
C GLY A 127 31.65 -17.71 -41.37
N ALA A 128 31.84 -17.73 -40.04
CA ALA A 128 31.17 -18.69 -39.16
C ALA A 128 29.65 -18.51 -39.14
N PHE A 129 29.13 -17.28 -39.14
CA PHE A 129 27.70 -17.01 -39.21
C PHE A 129 27.11 -17.40 -40.57
N SER A 130 27.77 -17.03 -41.67
CA SER A 130 27.32 -17.38 -43.03
C SER A 130 27.30 -18.90 -43.25
N GLU A 131 28.30 -19.63 -42.76
CA GLU A 131 28.30 -21.10 -42.80
C GLU A 131 27.21 -21.68 -41.90
N PHE A 132 27.00 -21.10 -40.70
CA PHE A 132 26.03 -21.59 -39.74
C PHE A 132 24.58 -21.50 -40.24
N VAL A 133 24.19 -20.39 -40.86
CA VAL A 133 22.84 -20.23 -41.45
C VAL A 133 22.66 -21.03 -42.75
N SER A 134 23.73 -21.56 -43.33
CA SER A 134 23.63 -22.46 -44.49
C SER A 134 23.34 -23.93 -44.09
N LEU A 135 23.30 -24.23 -42.78
CA LEU A 135 23.04 -25.58 -42.28
C LEU A 135 21.55 -25.95 -42.39
N GLU A 136 21.28 -27.24 -42.64
CA GLU A 136 19.91 -27.75 -42.70
C GLU A 136 19.17 -27.51 -41.36
N ASN A 137 17.99 -26.88 -41.45
CA ASN A 137 17.14 -26.43 -40.33
C ASN A 137 17.71 -25.27 -39.48
N VAL A 138 18.57 -24.43 -40.07
CA VAL A 138 18.98 -23.14 -39.49
C VAL A 138 18.70 -22.07 -40.53
N ASP A 139 17.83 -21.11 -40.20
CA ASP A 139 17.57 -19.91 -41.00
C ASP A 139 17.75 -18.65 -40.12
N GLY A 140 17.63 -17.47 -40.71
CA GLY A 140 17.79 -16.21 -39.98
C GLY A 140 16.77 -16.06 -38.85
N ASP A 141 15.52 -16.46 -39.08
CA ASP A 141 14.46 -16.42 -38.07
C ASP A 141 14.75 -17.36 -36.89
N TRP A 142 15.36 -18.52 -37.13
CA TRP A 142 15.83 -19.44 -36.11
C TRP A 142 16.97 -18.84 -35.29
N VAL A 143 17.93 -18.16 -35.92
CA VAL A 143 19.03 -17.48 -35.22
C VAL A 143 18.48 -16.37 -34.33
N LEU A 144 17.61 -15.51 -34.86
CA LEU A 144 16.95 -14.46 -34.10
C LEU A 144 16.13 -15.04 -32.93
N ALA A 145 15.37 -16.11 -33.18
CA ALA A 145 14.61 -16.80 -32.14
C ALA A 145 15.50 -17.43 -31.05
N LYS A 146 16.68 -17.95 -31.40
CA LYS A 146 17.66 -18.44 -30.42
C LYS A 146 18.23 -17.31 -29.59
N VAL A 147 18.76 -16.25 -30.20
CA VAL A 147 19.40 -15.17 -29.43
C VAL A 147 18.39 -14.43 -28.55
N GLU A 148 17.12 -14.39 -28.97
CA GLU A 148 16.00 -13.87 -28.18
C GLU A 148 15.51 -14.82 -27.08
N GLY A 149 15.91 -16.09 -27.13
CA GLY A 149 15.48 -17.13 -26.19
C GLY A 149 14.14 -17.77 -26.52
N ARG A 150 13.42 -17.35 -27.58
CA ARG A 150 12.20 -18.03 -28.09
C ARG A 150 12.46 -19.50 -28.38
N LEU A 151 13.65 -19.79 -28.91
CA LEU A 151 14.19 -21.14 -29.01
C LEU A 151 15.28 -21.34 -27.97
N ASP A 152 15.36 -22.53 -27.38
CA ASP A 152 16.30 -22.83 -26.29
C ASP A 152 17.77 -22.60 -26.69
N HIS A 153 18.36 -21.49 -26.22
CA HIS A 153 19.76 -21.15 -26.47
C HIS A 153 20.72 -21.83 -25.47
N GLY A 154 20.20 -22.53 -24.44
CA GLY A 154 21.00 -23.13 -23.36
C GLY A 154 21.72 -22.13 -22.43
N GLY A 155 21.69 -20.84 -22.76
CA GLY A 155 22.23 -19.74 -21.96
C GLY A 155 21.18 -18.70 -21.51
N GLY A 156 19.90 -18.95 -21.82
CA GLY A 156 18.80 -17.99 -21.74
C GLY A 156 18.74 -17.03 -22.94
N ALA A 157 17.79 -16.09 -22.90
CA ALA A 157 17.75 -14.95 -23.83
C ALA A 157 19.05 -14.14 -23.72
N VAL A 158 19.72 -13.94 -24.86
CA VAL A 158 21.00 -13.22 -24.96
C VAL A 158 20.78 -11.78 -25.42
N LEU A 159 19.88 -11.58 -26.40
CA LEU A 159 19.49 -10.29 -26.95
C LEU A 159 17.99 -10.14 -26.84
N SER A 160 17.50 -8.93 -26.66
CA SER A 160 16.08 -8.64 -26.87
C SER A 160 15.85 -8.01 -28.24
N GLN A 161 14.63 -8.02 -28.75
CA GLN A 161 14.32 -7.38 -30.04
C GLN A 161 14.64 -5.87 -30.04
N SER A 162 14.63 -5.24 -28.87
CA SER A 162 14.97 -3.82 -28.69
C SER A 162 16.48 -3.57 -28.68
N ALA A 163 17.32 -4.60 -28.55
CA ALA A 163 18.76 -4.46 -28.54
C ALA A 163 19.27 -4.03 -29.92
N ALA A 164 20.16 -3.04 -29.95
CA ALA A 164 20.79 -2.59 -31.20
C ALA A 164 21.45 -3.74 -31.97
N LEU A 165 22.07 -4.70 -31.26
CA LEU A 165 22.66 -5.89 -31.87
C LEU A 165 21.61 -6.82 -32.49
N TYR A 166 20.40 -6.94 -31.92
CA TYR A 166 19.35 -7.75 -32.53
C TYR A 166 18.89 -7.15 -33.85
N GLY A 167 18.64 -5.84 -33.88
CA GLY A 167 18.30 -5.12 -35.11
C GLY A 167 19.40 -5.24 -36.18
N ALA A 168 20.66 -5.04 -35.78
CA ALA A 168 21.81 -5.24 -36.68
C ALA A 168 21.91 -6.69 -37.16
N LEU A 169 21.67 -7.69 -36.29
CA LEU A 169 21.70 -9.09 -36.67
C LEU A 169 20.55 -9.43 -37.64
N GLN A 170 19.35 -8.88 -37.43
CA GLN A 170 18.21 -9.03 -38.32
C GLN A 170 18.47 -8.44 -39.70
N GLU A 171 19.02 -7.22 -39.76
CA GLU A 171 19.38 -6.57 -41.02
C GLU A 171 20.49 -7.34 -41.74
N TYR A 172 21.50 -7.81 -41.02
CA TYR A 172 22.55 -8.68 -41.56
C TYR A 172 22.03 -9.99 -42.14
N LEU A 173 21.13 -10.68 -41.42
CA LEU A 173 20.52 -11.94 -41.89
C LEU A 173 19.63 -11.70 -43.12
N SER A 174 18.94 -10.56 -43.19
CA SER A 174 18.22 -10.12 -44.39
C SER A 174 19.18 -9.89 -45.57
N LEU A 175 20.34 -9.26 -45.34
CA LEU A 175 21.39 -9.09 -46.36
C LEU A 175 21.99 -10.41 -46.85
N LEU A 176 21.95 -11.47 -46.02
CA LEU A 176 22.34 -12.84 -46.41
C LEU A 176 21.24 -13.61 -47.17
N GLY A 177 20.04 -13.03 -47.34
CA GLY A 177 18.90 -13.69 -47.99
C GLY A 177 18.09 -14.61 -47.07
N GLU A 178 18.32 -14.53 -45.76
CA GLU A 178 17.75 -15.40 -44.71
C GLU A 178 16.65 -14.70 -43.88
N GLY A 179 16.09 -13.58 -44.35
CA GLY A 179 15.10 -12.79 -43.62
C GLY A 179 13.69 -12.85 -44.20
N SER A 180 12.68 -13.00 -43.34
CA SER A 180 11.28 -12.70 -43.68
C SER A 180 11.06 -11.19 -43.61
N SER A 181 10.59 -10.58 -44.72
CA SER A 181 10.12 -9.20 -44.71
C SER A 181 8.80 -9.16 -43.90
N SER A 182 8.83 -8.63 -42.68
CA SER A 182 7.62 -8.39 -41.89
C SER A 182 6.84 -7.20 -42.45
N ASP A 183 6.24 -7.40 -43.62
CA ASP A 183 5.20 -6.55 -44.16
C ASP A 183 3.88 -6.96 -43.50
N GLY A 184 3.63 -6.41 -42.31
CA GLY A 184 2.38 -6.56 -41.59
C GLY A 184 2.03 -5.22 -40.96
N GLY A 185 1.08 -4.50 -41.56
CA GLY A 185 0.63 -3.19 -41.07
C GLY A 185 0.34 -3.23 -39.57
N THR A 186 1.23 -2.66 -38.78
CA THR A 186 1.19 -2.76 -37.33
C THR A 186 0.18 -1.76 -36.79
N VAL A 187 -0.96 -2.28 -36.33
CA VAL A 187 -1.79 -1.61 -35.32
C VAL A 187 -0.84 -1.29 -34.16
N SER A 188 -0.66 0.00 -33.85
CA SER A 188 0.24 0.42 -32.77
C SER A 188 -0.20 -0.22 -31.45
N PHE A 189 0.74 -0.66 -30.61
CA PHE A 189 0.43 -1.27 -29.31
C PHE A 189 -0.57 -0.41 -28.52
N TRP A 190 -0.35 0.90 -28.52
CA TRP A 190 -1.13 1.90 -27.79
C TRP A 190 -2.47 2.28 -28.43
N GLU A 191 -2.75 1.84 -29.66
CA GLU A 191 -3.98 2.20 -30.38
C GLU A 191 -5.22 1.69 -29.62
N GLY A 192 -6.21 2.58 -29.45
CA GLY A 192 -7.41 2.34 -28.63
C GLY A 192 -7.30 2.88 -27.19
N THR A 193 -6.11 3.31 -26.77
CA THR A 193 -5.84 3.95 -25.47
C THR A 193 -5.25 5.35 -25.63
N ALA A 194 -5.31 6.15 -24.57
CA ALA A 194 -4.67 7.45 -24.49
C ALA A 194 -4.11 7.71 -23.08
N ALA A 195 -3.10 8.58 -23.02
CA ALA A 195 -2.57 9.08 -21.76
C ALA A 195 -3.66 9.80 -20.95
N GLU A 196 -3.65 9.56 -19.64
CA GLU A 196 -4.54 10.22 -18.69
C GLU A 196 -4.19 11.70 -18.49
N PRO A 197 -5.11 12.52 -17.96
CA PRO A 197 -4.83 13.91 -17.63
C PRO A 197 -3.67 14.03 -16.64
N ARG A 198 -2.81 15.03 -16.83
CA ARG A 198 -1.59 15.22 -16.02
C ARG A 198 -1.85 15.33 -14.51
N VAL A 199 -2.99 15.91 -14.11
CA VAL A 199 -3.40 15.99 -12.70
C VAL A 199 -3.70 14.60 -12.12
N VAL A 200 -4.27 13.68 -12.92
CA VAL A 200 -4.51 12.30 -12.50
C VAL A 200 -3.17 11.58 -12.29
N THR A 201 -2.22 11.71 -13.23
CA THR A 201 -0.88 11.15 -13.08
C THR A 201 -0.17 11.70 -11.84
N LEU A 202 -0.19 13.02 -11.61
CA LEU A 202 0.41 13.63 -10.42
C LEU A 202 -0.20 13.05 -9.14
N ARG A 203 -1.52 12.90 -9.09
CA ARG A 203 -2.22 12.41 -7.91
C ARG A 203 -1.88 10.95 -7.60
N ARG A 204 -1.86 10.09 -8.62
CA ARG A 204 -1.45 8.68 -8.48
C ARG A 204 0.00 8.57 -8.01
N ALA A 205 0.90 9.34 -8.62
CA ALA A 205 2.31 9.38 -8.23
C ALA A 205 2.52 9.93 -6.80
N ALA A 206 1.83 11.01 -6.42
CA ALA A 206 1.94 11.60 -5.09
C ALA A 206 1.42 10.69 -3.97
N LEU A 207 0.33 9.95 -4.23
CA LEU A 207 -0.17 8.92 -3.32
C LEU A 207 0.79 7.71 -3.24
N LEU A 208 1.30 7.25 -4.39
CA LEU A 208 2.20 6.11 -4.46
C LEU A 208 3.53 6.37 -3.73
N PHE A 209 4.19 7.49 -4.04
CA PHE A 209 5.50 7.82 -3.50
C PHE A 209 5.41 8.44 -2.12
N GLY A 210 4.56 9.45 -1.93
CA GLY A 210 4.52 10.23 -0.69
C GLY A 210 3.40 9.82 0.26
N GLY A 211 2.35 9.14 -0.21
CA GLY A 211 1.09 9.06 0.53
C GLY A 211 0.49 10.45 0.75
N LEU A 212 0.52 11.32 -0.27
CA LEU A 212 0.12 12.72 -0.18
C LEU A 212 -1.00 13.06 -1.17
N ILE A 213 -1.75 14.11 -0.84
CA ILE A 213 -2.66 14.78 -1.77
C ILE A 213 -1.94 16.01 -2.32
N PRO A 214 -1.78 16.15 -3.65
CA PRO A 214 -1.15 17.33 -4.24
C PRO A 214 -1.86 18.62 -3.83
N ASP A 215 -1.09 19.66 -3.56
CA ASP A 215 -1.61 21.01 -3.31
C ASP A 215 -1.91 21.75 -4.63
N GLU A 216 -2.54 22.93 -4.51
CA GLU A 216 -2.93 23.75 -5.67
C GLU A 216 -1.74 24.19 -6.52
N GLU A 217 -0.56 24.40 -5.92
CA GLU A 217 0.66 24.79 -6.64
C GLU A 217 1.16 23.64 -7.52
N ALA A 218 1.27 22.42 -6.96
CA ALA A 218 1.67 21.23 -7.70
C ALA A 218 0.68 20.89 -8.82
N ILE A 219 -0.63 21.06 -8.57
CA ILE A 219 -1.68 20.88 -9.58
C ILE A 219 -1.55 21.92 -10.71
N GLY A 220 -1.28 23.19 -10.36
CA GLY A 220 -1.02 24.26 -11.32
C GLY A 220 0.15 23.92 -12.24
N LEU A 221 1.30 23.55 -11.66
CA LEU A 221 2.50 23.15 -12.40
C LEU A 221 2.23 21.98 -13.36
N ALA A 222 1.56 20.93 -12.88
CA ALA A 222 1.23 19.77 -13.71
C ALA A 222 0.29 20.12 -14.88
N THR A 223 -0.62 21.06 -14.67
CA THR A 223 -1.58 21.52 -15.69
C THR A 223 -0.91 22.37 -16.77
N GLU A 224 0.20 23.03 -16.47
CA GLU A 224 0.92 23.89 -17.43
C GLU A 224 1.68 23.12 -18.51
N SER A 225 2.50 22.12 -18.14
CA SER A 225 3.25 21.31 -19.13
C SER A 225 3.64 19.90 -18.64
N GLU A 226 4.12 19.04 -19.55
CA GLU A 226 4.77 17.76 -19.19
C GLU A 226 6.00 17.97 -18.29
N ARG A 227 6.76 19.05 -18.52
CA ARG A 227 7.89 19.43 -17.66
C ARG A 227 7.41 19.82 -16.25
N GLY A 228 6.30 20.54 -16.16
CA GLY A 228 5.67 20.91 -14.89
C GLY A 228 5.15 19.68 -14.13
N LEU A 229 4.54 18.72 -14.83
CA LEU A 229 4.17 17.43 -14.25
C LEU A 229 5.38 16.69 -13.68
N ARG A 230 6.44 16.55 -14.49
CA ARG A 230 7.71 15.93 -14.07
C ARG A 230 8.28 16.59 -12.81
N GLN A 231 8.27 17.92 -12.75
CA GLN A 231 8.73 18.67 -11.58
C GLN A 231 7.85 18.41 -10.35
N ALA A 232 6.53 18.46 -10.50
CA ALA A 232 5.59 18.21 -9.41
C ALA A 232 5.74 16.80 -8.83
N ILE A 233 5.90 15.77 -9.69
CA ILE A 233 6.17 14.39 -9.25
C ILE A 233 7.51 14.30 -8.51
N SER A 234 8.56 14.94 -9.05
CA SER A 234 9.90 14.92 -8.43
C SER A 234 9.88 15.48 -7.01
N SER A 235 9.05 16.51 -6.75
CA SER A 235 8.88 17.08 -5.41
C SER A 235 8.28 16.12 -4.38
N THR A 236 7.58 15.06 -4.82
CA THR A 236 7.00 14.06 -3.91
C THR A 236 8.02 13.01 -3.44
N LEU A 237 9.21 12.94 -4.05
CA LEU A 237 10.25 11.95 -3.75
C LEU A 237 11.10 12.37 -2.53
N THR A 238 10.43 12.80 -1.47
CA THR A 238 11.04 13.28 -0.23
C THR A 238 10.21 12.89 1.01
N GLY A 239 10.83 12.99 2.19
CA GLY A 239 10.14 12.79 3.47
C GLY A 239 9.82 11.33 3.82
N PRO A 240 9.09 11.11 4.94
CA PRO A 240 8.84 9.78 5.49
C PRO A 240 8.02 8.86 4.57
N GLY A 241 7.01 9.40 3.88
CA GLY A 241 6.19 8.62 2.94
C GLY A 241 7.01 8.00 1.82
N PHE A 242 7.94 8.78 1.24
CA PHE A 242 8.86 8.29 0.22
C PHE A 242 9.87 7.27 0.74
N LYS A 243 10.39 7.46 1.96
CA LYS A 243 11.23 6.43 2.60
C LYS A 243 10.46 5.11 2.73
N GLU A 244 9.22 5.14 3.21
CA GLU A 244 8.38 3.95 3.34
C GLU A 244 8.05 3.31 1.98
N PHE A 245 7.87 4.10 0.91
CA PHE A 245 7.75 3.56 -0.46
C PHE A 245 8.99 2.75 -0.84
N ILE A 246 10.20 3.27 -0.58
CA ILE A 246 11.47 2.60 -0.87
C ILE A 246 11.61 1.31 -0.06
N LEU A 247 11.46 1.39 1.27
CA LEU A 247 11.63 0.24 2.16
C LEU A 247 10.68 -0.90 1.77
N ARG A 248 9.39 -0.58 1.56
CA ARG A 248 8.38 -1.55 1.14
C ARG A 248 8.70 -2.13 -0.24
N GLY A 249 8.97 -1.29 -1.24
CA GLY A 249 9.24 -1.75 -2.61
C GLY A 249 10.48 -2.65 -2.68
N ALA A 250 11.52 -2.33 -1.92
CA ALA A 250 12.70 -3.17 -1.81
C ALA A 250 12.40 -4.49 -1.06
N ASN A 251 11.63 -4.44 0.03
CA ASN A 251 11.28 -5.64 0.79
C ASN A 251 10.35 -6.58 0.02
N ASP A 252 9.48 -6.07 -0.85
CA ASP A 252 8.65 -6.91 -1.74
C ASP A 252 9.53 -7.76 -2.69
N ARG A 253 10.80 -7.40 -2.88
CA ARG A 253 11.78 -8.16 -3.68
C ARG A 253 12.74 -8.97 -2.82
N LEU A 254 13.34 -8.35 -1.80
CA LEU A 254 14.37 -8.95 -0.96
C LEU A 254 13.79 -9.88 0.11
N LEU A 255 12.56 -9.59 0.56
CA LEU A 255 11.81 -10.37 1.56
C LEU A 255 12.57 -10.56 2.88
N VAL A 256 13.41 -9.59 3.25
CA VAL A 256 14.28 -9.68 4.43
C VAL A 256 13.48 -9.53 5.73
N GLU A 257 12.36 -8.80 5.73
CA GLU A 257 11.46 -8.74 6.89
C GLU A 257 10.83 -10.11 7.23
N GLY A 258 10.91 -11.11 6.33
CA GLY A 258 10.54 -12.49 6.65
C GLY A 258 11.34 -13.10 7.82
N LEU A 259 12.55 -12.57 8.09
CA LEU A 259 13.37 -12.94 9.24
C LEU A 259 12.72 -12.58 10.59
N LEU A 260 11.75 -11.66 10.57
CA LEU A 260 10.94 -11.31 11.75
C LEU A 260 9.65 -12.15 11.86
N ASN A 261 9.34 -12.94 10.84
CA ASN A 261 8.06 -13.64 10.67
C ASN A 261 8.23 -15.16 10.51
N GLY A 262 9.20 -15.76 11.21
CA GLY A 262 9.33 -17.22 11.37
C GLY A 262 10.37 -17.90 10.48
N ILE A 263 11.10 -17.17 9.63
CA ILE A 263 12.35 -17.70 9.06
C ILE A 263 13.39 -17.82 10.17
N ASN A 264 14.16 -18.91 10.17
CA ASN A 264 15.27 -19.07 11.10
C ASN A 264 16.25 -17.89 10.97
N PHE A 265 16.42 -17.15 12.06
CA PHE A 265 17.38 -16.07 12.18
C PHE A 265 18.24 -16.24 13.43
N ASP A 266 18.62 -17.47 13.78
CA ASP A 266 19.37 -17.84 15.00
C ASP A 266 20.86 -17.44 14.95
N ILE A 267 21.13 -16.16 14.68
CA ILE A 267 22.46 -15.60 14.83
C ILE A 267 22.88 -15.59 16.31
N ASP A 268 24.12 -15.97 16.59
CA ASP A 268 24.72 -15.87 17.91
C ASP A 268 25.05 -14.41 18.25
N THR A 269 24.15 -13.75 18.97
CA THR A 269 24.31 -12.36 19.40
C THR A 269 25.16 -12.22 20.67
N ARG A 270 25.22 -13.27 21.51
CA ARG A 270 25.80 -13.20 22.86
C ARG A 270 27.27 -13.55 22.91
N SER A 271 27.73 -14.44 22.02
CA SER A 271 29.12 -14.88 22.00
C SER A 271 29.94 -14.12 20.97
N ARG A 272 29.30 -13.53 19.96
CA ARG A 272 29.99 -12.81 18.87
C ARG A 272 30.11 -11.30 19.07
N TYR A 273 29.23 -10.68 19.86
CA TYR A 273 29.21 -9.22 20.04
C TYR A 273 29.37 -8.84 21.52
N PRO A 274 30.60 -8.65 22.02
CA PRO A 274 30.86 -8.39 23.44
C PRO A 274 30.12 -7.21 24.04
N GLU A 275 30.08 -6.06 23.36
CA GLU A 275 29.42 -4.85 23.90
C GLU A 275 27.90 -5.04 24.03
N LEU A 276 27.27 -5.73 23.08
CA LEU A 276 25.87 -6.11 23.18
C LEU A 276 25.67 -7.13 24.31
N ALA A 277 26.52 -8.16 24.40
CA ALA A 277 26.43 -9.17 25.44
C ALA A 277 26.51 -8.57 26.85
N ASP A 278 27.37 -7.58 27.06
CA ASP A 278 27.46 -6.86 28.33
C ASP A 278 26.23 -6.01 28.62
N LEU A 279 25.68 -5.28 27.64
CA LEU A 279 24.39 -4.60 27.79
C LEU A 279 23.29 -5.57 28.22
N LEU A 280 23.15 -6.70 27.53
CA LEU A 280 22.13 -7.71 27.81
C LEU A 280 22.20 -8.28 29.23
N LYS A 281 23.39 -8.32 29.85
CA LYS A 281 23.57 -8.76 31.25
C LYS A 281 23.05 -7.72 32.24
N THR A 282 23.15 -6.43 31.92
CA THR A 282 22.67 -5.35 32.80
C THR A 282 21.16 -5.24 32.86
N LEU A 283 20.46 -5.78 31.86
CA LEU A 283 19.00 -5.67 31.73
C LEU A 283 18.28 -6.81 32.47
N PRO A 284 17.09 -6.55 33.05
CA PRO A 284 16.31 -7.59 33.70
C PRO A 284 15.70 -8.55 32.69
N GLU A 285 15.47 -9.79 33.10
CA GLU A 285 14.86 -10.83 32.23
C GLU A 285 13.38 -10.59 31.96
N ARG A 286 12.67 -10.04 32.95
CA ARG A 286 11.25 -9.69 32.87
C ARG A 286 11.03 -8.30 33.44
N ARG A 287 9.93 -7.67 33.03
CA ARG A 287 9.45 -6.44 33.66
C ARG A 287 9.26 -6.65 35.17
N PRO A 288 9.67 -5.70 36.03
CA PRO A 288 9.37 -5.73 37.45
C PRO A 288 7.86 -5.66 37.73
N GLU A 289 7.37 -6.42 38.71
CA GLU A 289 5.94 -6.56 39.06
C GLU A 289 5.27 -5.22 39.41
N GLN A 290 6.02 -4.27 39.99
CA GLN A 290 5.52 -2.91 40.28
C GLN A 290 5.12 -2.11 39.03
N PHE A 291 5.49 -2.58 37.84
CA PHE A 291 5.18 -1.97 36.54
C PHE A 291 4.21 -2.81 35.71
N ASP A 292 3.61 -3.85 36.29
CA ASP A 292 2.67 -4.73 35.56
C ASP A 292 1.51 -3.93 34.96
N ASP A 293 0.95 -2.96 35.69
CA ASP A 293 -0.17 -2.13 35.22
C ASP A 293 0.17 -1.23 34.00
N TYR A 294 1.45 -1.10 33.62
CA TYR A 294 1.90 -0.26 32.50
C TYR A 294 2.04 -1.05 31.19
N HIS A 295 1.03 -1.86 30.83
CA HIS A 295 1.09 -2.73 29.64
C HIS A 295 1.33 -1.97 28.32
N ASP A 296 0.84 -0.73 28.23
CA ASP A 296 0.98 0.11 27.03
C ASP A 296 2.38 0.71 26.84
N LYS A 297 3.26 0.63 27.85
CA LYS A 297 4.63 1.16 27.79
C LYS A 297 5.65 0.03 27.65
N PRO A 298 6.47 -0.01 26.59
CA PRO A 298 7.57 -0.94 26.44
C PRO A 298 8.58 -0.76 27.56
N PHE A 299 9.01 -1.87 28.14
CA PHE A 299 10.02 -1.92 29.18
C PHE A 299 11.23 -2.64 28.60
N LEU A 300 12.43 -2.09 28.73
CA LEU A 300 13.62 -2.65 28.09
C LEU A 300 14.14 -3.84 28.90
N THR A 301 13.67 -5.04 28.56
CA THR A 301 14.22 -6.30 29.08
C THR A 301 15.40 -6.79 28.27
N ARG A 302 16.11 -7.80 28.77
CA ARG A 302 17.12 -8.54 28.00
C ARG A 302 16.56 -9.05 26.66
N GLY A 303 15.32 -9.55 26.67
CA GLY A 303 14.65 -10.03 25.45
C GLY A 303 14.31 -8.90 24.48
N ASP A 304 13.83 -7.76 24.99
CA ASP A 304 13.53 -6.57 24.17
C ASP A 304 14.77 -6.01 23.47
N ALA A 305 15.91 -5.94 24.17
CA ALA A 305 17.16 -5.44 23.59
C ALA A 305 17.72 -6.37 22.50
N ASP A 306 17.74 -7.69 22.75
CA ASP A 306 18.16 -8.67 21.75
C ASP A 306 17.24 -8.65 20.51
N TRP A 307 15.92 -8.58 20.73
CA TRP A 307 14.94 -8.47 19.66
C TRP A 307 15.10 -7.15 18.88
N THR A 308 15.35 -6.02 19.55
CA THR A 308 15.54 -4.72 18.88
C THR A 308 16.81 -4.69 18.03
N PHE A 309 17.89 -5.33 18.49
CA PHE A 309 19.07 -5.55 17.67
C PHE A 309 18.76 -6.39 16.43
N ARG A 310 18.07 -7.54 16.58
CA ARG A 310 17.66 -8.39 15.45
C ARG A 310 16.76 -7.65 14.45
N TRP A 311 15.84 -6.83 14.95
CA TRP A 311 15.02 -5.96 14.13
C TRP A 311 15.87 -4.95 13.34
N ALA A 312 16.86 -4.34 13.98
CA ALA A 312 17.75 -3.36 13.36
C ALA A 312 18.53 -3.97 12.19
N ILE A 313 19.20 -5.09 12.42
CA ILE A 313 20.04 -5.72 11.41
C ILE A 313 19.21 -6.34 10.27
N THR A 314 17.95 -6.71 10.53
CA THR A 314 17.01 -7.15 9.47
C THR A 314 16.77 -6.05 8.45
N ARG A 315 16.80 -4.79 8.89
CA ARG A 315 16.52 -3.62 8.04
C ARG A 315 17.73 -3.10 7.29
N GLU A 316 18.94 -3.54 7.60
CA GLU A 316 20.18 -3.08 6.94
C GLU A 316 20.10 -3.03 5.40
N PRO A 317 19.70 -4.09 4.68
CA PRO A 317 19.57 -4.03 3.22
C PRO A 317 18.64 -2.92 2.74
N LEU A 318 17.50 -2.75 3.41
CA LEU A 318 16.46 -1.81 3.02
C LEU A 318 16.92 -0.37 3.31
N GLU A 319 17.56 -0.17 4.45
CA GLU A 319 18.09 1.13 4.86
C GLU A 319 19.30 1.55 4.02
N ILE A 320 20.14 0.63 3.53
CA ILE A 320 21.19 0.94 2.55
C ILE A 320 20.55 1.48 1.26
N ILE A 321 19.54 0.79 0.73
CA ILE A 321 18.81 1.24 -0.47
C ILE A 321 18.19 2.61 -0.21
N ALA A 322 17.50 2.79 0.92
CA ALA A 322 16.90 4.07 1.29
C ALA A 322 17.94 5.19 1.39
N HIS A 323 19.08 4.94 2.04
CA HIS A 323 20.17 5.90 2.16
C HIS A 323 20.70 6.34 0.79
N VAL A 324 20.94 5.39 -0.11
CA VAL A 324 21.42 5.67 -1.47
C VAL A 324 20.43 6.52 -2.25
N ILE A 325 19.14 6.14 -2.25
CA ILE A 325 18.11 6.85 -3.01
C ILE A 325 17.82 8.23 -2.42
N ILE A 326 17.62 8.33 -1.10
CA ILE A 326 17.23 9.59 -0.44
C ILE A 326 18.30 10.66 -0.63
N ASN A 327 19.58 10.28 -0.59
CA ASN A 327 20.71 11.19 -0.74
C ASN A 327 21.19 11.37 -2.19
N ASP A 328 20.44 10.90 -3.18
CA ASP A 328 20.77 11.03 -4.61
C ASP A 328 22.14 10.46 -4.99
N LEU A 329 22.59 9.43 -4.25
CA LEU A 329 23.84 8.74 -4.52
C LEU A 329 23.66 7.79 -5.73
N PRO A 330 24.73 7.50 -6.49
CA PRO A 330 24.67 6.51 -7.57
C PRO A 330 24.18 5.15 -7.03
N TYR A 331 23.12 4.62 -7.64
CA TYR A 331 22.47 3.39 -7.17
C TYR A 331 23.41 2.17 -7.09
N ARG A 332 24.52 2.18 -7.84
CA ARG A 332 25.60 1.19 -7.72
C ARG A 332 26.11 1.01 -6.28
N GLN A 333 26.00 2.04 -5.44
CA GLN A 333 26.40 1.98 -4.04
C GLN A 333 25.60 0.98 -3.21
N VAL A 334 24.43 0.53 -3.65
CA VAL A 334 23.71 -0.57 -2.98
C VAL A 334 24.53 -1.87 -2.93
N LEU A 335 25.51 -2.04 -3.83
CA LEU A 335 26.44 -3.18 -3.86
C LEU A 335 27.89 -2.84 -3.51
N THR A 336 28.24 -1.55 -3.49
CA THR A 336 29.64 -1.11 -3.32
C THR A 336 29.86 -0.24 -2.09
N ALA A 337 28.82 0.03 -1.30
CA ALA A 337 28.98 0.71 -0.03
C ALA A 337 29.95 -0.09 0.85
N ASN A 338 30.92 0.62 1.42
CA ASN A 338 31.90 0.09 2.36
C ASN A 338 31.42 0.19 3.82
N HIS A 339 30.11 0.33 4.02
CA HIS A 339 29.44 0.48 5.31
C HIS A 339 28.09 -0.25 5.24
N THR A 340 27.51 -0.50 6.42
CA THR A 340 26.11 -0.88 6.59
C THR A 340 25.32 0.27 7.22
N MET A 341 24.03 0.08 7.48
CA MET A 341 23.20 1.07 8.16
C MET A 341 22.88 0.60 9.57
N VAL A 342 23.24 1.40 10.57
CA VAL A 342 23.08 1.07 11.99
C VAL A 342 22.06 1.98 12.66
N ASN A 343 21.22 1.42 13.52
CA ASN A 343 20.53 2.15 14.59
C ASN A 343 21.34 2.07 15.91
N ALA A 344 20.82 2.64 17.00
CA ALA A 344 21.56 2.72 18.27
C ALA A 344 21.99 1.36 18.84
N PHE A 345 21.16 0.30 18.71
CA PHE A 345 21.49 -1.03 19.22
C PHE A 345 22.55 -1.72 18.36
N SER A 346 22.38 -1.67 17.04
CA SER A 346 23.39 -2.21 16.12
C SER A 346 24.69 -1.41 16.18
N ASP A 347 24.65 -0.09 16.41
CA ASP A 347 25.83 0.75 16.56
C ASP A 347 26.72 0.32 17.73
N LEU A 348 26.10 0.02 18.89
CA LEU A 348 26.79 -0.58 20.03
C LEU A 348 27.35 -1.97 19.68
N ALA A 349 26.50 -2.87 19.18
CA ALA A 349 26.90 -4.25 18.88
C ALA A 349 28.07 -4.30 17.89
N TYR A 350 28.02 -3.43 16.88
CA TYR A 350 28.99 -3.35 15.78
C TYR A 350 30.19 -2.47 16.09
N ARG A 351 30.23 -1.82 17.26
CA ARG A 351 31.27 -0.84 17.61
C ARG A 351 31.45 0.22 16.52
N SER A 352 30.35 0.62 15.89
CA SER A 352 30.40 1.47 14.71
C SER A 352 30.80 2.91 15.02
N MET A 353 30.69 3.34 16.28
CA MET A 353 31.02 4.70 16.75
C MET A 353 30.36 5.80 15.88
N SER A 354 29.13 5.57 15.43
CA SER A 354 28.41 6.49 14.53
C SER A 354 27.90 7.76 15.22
N GLY A 355 28.04 7.83 16.55
CA GLY A 355 27.62 8.98 17.36
C GLY A 355 26.17 8.91 17.84
N LEU A 356 25.50 7.78 17.66
CA LEU A 356 24.17 7.53 18.22
C LEU A 356 24.23 7.41 19.76
N SER A 357 23.15 7.82 20.43
CA SER A 357 23.02 7.68 21.87
C SER A 357 22.76 6.22 22.25
N HIS A 358 23.49 5.70 23.22
CA HIS A 358 23.23 4.39 23.85
C HIS A 358 22.46 4.51 25.18
N ASN A 359 21.82 5.67 25.43
CA ASN A 359 20.83 5.80 26.49
C ASN A 359 19.49 5.26 25.99
N TYR A 360 19.23 3.98 26.24
CA TYR A 360 18.10 3.27 25.62
C TYR A 360 16.77 3.46 26.34
N ALA A 361 16.78 3.69 27.65
CA ALA A 361 15.59 3.75 28.49
C ALA A 361 15.69 4.88 29.53
N ASP A 362 14.55 5.26 30.10
CA ASP A 362 14.50 6.17 31.24
C ASP A 362 15.00 5.52 32.54
N GLU A 363 15.06 6.29 33.63
CA GLU A 363 15.51 5.80 34.95
C GLU A 363 14.67 4.64 35.49
N GLN A 364 13.45 4.45 34.99
CA GLN A 364 12.53 3.39 35.39
C GLN A 364 12.63 2.15 34.50
N GLY A 365 13.32 2.24 33.34
CA GLY A 365 13.50 1.15 32.37
C GLY A 365 12.48 1.15 31.22
N PHE A 366 11.64 2.18 31.09
CA PHE A 366 10.75 2.33 29.94
C PHE A 366 11.47 2.97 28.77
N TYR A 367 11.13 2.56 27.54
CA TYR A 367 11.77 3.07 26.32
C TYR A 367 10.77 3.38 25.21
N ASP A 368 11.20 4.28 24.31
CA ASP A 368 10.46 4.69 23.12
C ASP A 368 11.04 4.01 21.88
N ARG A 369 10.33 3.01 21.36
CA ARG A 369 10.75 2.25 20.17
C ARG A 369 10.90 3.12 18.92
N SER A 370 10.15 4.23 18.83
CA SER A 370 10.16 5.08 17.64
C SER A 370 11.52 5.78 17.43
N GLN A 371 12.28 6.01 18.51
CA GLN A 371 13.62 6.60 18.46
C GLN A 371 14.65 5.68 17.79
N PHE A 372 14.39 4.37 17.76
CA PHE A 372 15.29 3.37 17.21
C PHE A 372 15.00 3.03 15.74
N ASN A 373 14.07 3.74 15.11
CA ASN A 373 13.84 3.71 13.65
C ASN A 373 14.72 4.73 12.90
N HIS A 374 15.71 5.31 13.57
CA HIS A 374 16.73 6.17 12.98
C HIS A 374 17.99 5.36 12.65
N PHE A 375 18.37 5.37 11.36
CA PHE A 375 19.53 4.66 10.84
C PHE A 375 20.55 5.63 10.24
N VAL A 376 21.82 5.37 10.48
CA VAL A 376 22.96 6.13 9.94
C VAL A 376 24.01 5.16 9.37
N PRO A 377 24.86 5.60 8.43
CA PRO A 377 26.00 4.80 7.96
C PRO A 377 26.91 4.38 9.11
N GLY A 378 27.36 3.12 9.11
CA GLY A 378 28.19 2.54 10.15
C GLY A 378 29.01 1.31 9.72
N TYR A 379 29.93 0.90 10.56
CA TYR A 379 30.84 -0.24 10.32
C TYR A 379 30.59 -1.33 11.35
N ASN A 380 30.59 -2.59 10.90
CA ASN A 380 30.65 -3.76 11.77
C ASN A 380 32.10 -4.13 12.08
N ASP A 381 32.60 -3.60 13.19
CA ASP A 381 33.90 -3.91 13.78
C ASP A 381 33.74 -4.51 15.20
N GLY A 382 32.55 -5.05 15.47
CA GLY A 382 32.11 -5.52 16.78
C GLY A 382 32.11 -7.03 16.96
N ALA A 383 32.20 -7.77 15.85
CA ALA A 383 32.23 -9.23 15.85
C ALA A 383 33.57 -9.77 16.37
N ILE A 384 33.56 -10.92 17.03
CA ILE A 384 34.77 -11.63 17.49
C ILE A 384 34.84 -13.07 16.96
N PRO A 385 36.05 -13.63 16.75
CA PRO A 385 36.23 -15.02 16.35
C PRO A 385 36.05 -15.98 17.53
N HIS A 386 35.64 -17.22 17.24
CA HIS A 386 35.74 -18.33 18.19
C HIS A 386 37.07 -19.07 17.95
N ASP A 387 38.17 -18.53 18.46
CA ASP A 387 39.52 -19.09 18.33
C ASP A 387 40.04 -19.69 19.64
N GLU A 388 41.31 -20.10 19.70
CA GLU A 388 41.88 -20.73 20.89
C GLU A 388 41.99 -19.78 22.10
N LYS A 389 41.79 -18.47 21.88
CA LYS A 389 41.76 -17.45 22.93
C LYS A 389 40.34 -17.09 23.34
N PHE A 390 39.31 -17.58 22.63
CA PHE A 390 37.94 -17.34 23.00
C PHE A 390 37.57 -18.18 24.23
N GLU A 391 37.20 -17.51 25.31
CA GLU A 391 36.69 -18.11 26.53
C GLU A 391 35.42 -17.36 26.96
N ALA A 392 34.35 -18.11 27.25
CA ALA A 392 33.11 -17.57 27.80
C ALA A 392 32.58 -18.50 28.91
N ASN A 393 31.98 -17.91 29.95
CA ASN A 393 31.28 -18.65 31.00
C ASN A 393 29.95 -17.97 31.38
N GLU A 394 29.07 -18.69 32.08
CA GLU A 394 27.72 -18.18 32.39
C GLU A 394 27.72 -16.99 33.37
N GLU A 395 28.69 -16.88 34.27
CA GLU A 395 28.72 -15.86 35.33
C GLU A 395 29.31 -14.53 34.84
N GLN A 396 30.36 -14.59 34.03
CA GLN A 396 31.12 -13.44 33.53
C GLN A 396 30.78 -13.10 32.06
N GLY A 397 30.16 -14.03 31.32
CA GLY A 397 30.02 -13.98 29.87
C GLY A 397 31.35 -14.17 29.16
N ILE A 398 31.61 -13.39 28.10
CA ILE A 398 32.88 -13.43 27.37
C ILE A 398 34.02 -12.97 28.30
N VAL A 399 34.97 -13.87 28.55
CA VAL A 399 36.11 -13.68 29.46
C VAL A 399 37.34 -13.19 28.70
N SER A 400 37.65 -13.84 27.58
CA SER A 400 38.78 -13.47 26.73
C SER A 400 38.54 -13.84 25.26
N PHE A 401 39.22 -13.15 24.36
CA PHE A 401 39.22 -13.38 22.91
C PHE A 401 40.47 -12.71 22.31
N SER A 402 40.81 -13.03 21.05
CA SER A 402 42.02 -12.50 20.41
C SER A 402 41.94 -11.03 20.03
N ASN A 403 40.98 -10.65 19.20
CA ASN A 403 40.71 -9.29 18.73
C ASN A 403 39.31 -9.20 18.09
N TYR A 404 38.84 -7.98 17.84
CA TYR A 404 37.68 -7.73 17.00
C TYR A 404 37.98 -8.01 15.52
N GLN A 405 36.98 -8.46 14.78
CA GLN A 405 37.02 -8.67 13.33
C GLN A 405 36.45 -7.43 12.61
N GLU A 406 37.20 -6.94 11.63
CA GLU A 406 36.70 -5.94 10.68
C GLU A 406 35.85 -6.64 9.61
N TRP A 407 34.56 -6.30 9.54
CA TRP A 407 33.64 -6.92 8.60
C TRP A 407 33.84 -6.40 7.17
N PRO A 408 33.96 -7.29 6.17
CA PRO A 408 34.18 -6.88 4.78
C PRO A 408 32.88 -6.38 4.13
N HIS A 409 32.60 -5.08 4.25
CA HIS A 409 31.38 -4.45 3.69
C HIS A 409 31.37 -4.43 2.15
N ALA A 410 30.28 -4.95 1.57
CA ALA A 410 29.98 -5.04 0.15
C ALA A 410 28.51 -4.64 -0.13
N GLY A 411 28.09 -3.50 0.43
CA GLY A 411 26.70 -3.05 0.43
C GLY A 411 25.74 -4.10 0.97
N ILE A 412 24.63 -4.33 0.27
CA ILE A 412 23.60 -5.31 0.65
C ILE A 412 24.19 -6.72 0.83
N LEU A 413 25.16 -7.11 -0.02
CA LEU A 413 25.62 -8.50 -0.11
C LEU A 413 26.30 -8.98 1.17
N SER A 414 26.85 -8.07 1.97
CA SER A 414 27.55 -8.39 3.23
C SER A 414 26.70 -8.15 4.48
N THR A 415 25.45 -7.70 4.34
CA THR A 415 24.57 -7.47 5.50
C THR A 415 24.14 -8.80 6.13
N GLN A 416 23.93 -8.80 7.45
CA GLN A 416 23.53 -10.03 8.14
C GLN A 416 22.19 -10.58 7.60
N ALA A 417 21.25 -9.68 7.33
CA ALA A 417 19.93 -10.06 6.83
C ALA A 417 19.96 -10.67 5.42
N TRP A 418 20.77 -10.13 4.50
CA TRP A 418 20.93 -10.73 3.17
C TRP A 418 21.48 -12.16 3.27
N LEU A 419 22.55 -12.33 4.07
CA LEU A 419 23.25 -13.60 4.22
C LEU A 419 22.38 -14.67 4.89
N ALA A 420 21.51 -14.28 5.83
CA ALA A 420 20.59 -15.19 6.50
C ALA A 420 19.31 -15.47 5.71
N ARG A 421 18.75 -14.46 5.01
CA ARG A 421 17.55 -14.62 4.17
C ARG A 421 17.79 -15.58 3.02
N TYR A 422 19.00 -15.56 2.48
CA TYR A 422 19.46 -16.47 1.44
C TYR A 422 20.52 -17.40 2.04
N PRO A 423 20.10 -18.39 2.85
CA PRO A 423 21.02 -19.17 3.66
C PRO A 423 21.93 -20.05 2.80
N SER A 424 23.07 -20.42 3.37
CA SER A 424 23.93 -21.49 2.84
C SER A 424 23.75 -22.75 3.68
N THR A 425 24.20 -23.88 3.13
CA THR A 425 24.34 -25.17 3.83
C THR A 425 25.62 -25.83 3.35
N ASP A 426 26.11 -26.85 4.07
CA ASP A 426 27.23 -27.73 3.67
C ASP A 426 27.17 -28.22 2.20
N THR A 427 25.96 -28.43 1.68
CA THR A 427 25.71 -28.90 0.31
C THR A 427 25.42 -27.79 -0.68
N ASN A 428 24.71 -26.74 -0.27
CA ASN A 428 24.39 -25.60 -1.14
C ASN A 428 25.62 -24.72 -1.39
N ARG A 429 26.51 -24.57 -0.40
CA ARG A 429 27.78 -23.83 -0.46
C ARG A 429 27.63 -22.47 -1.14
N ASN A 430 26.78 -21.60 -0.57
CA ASN A 430 26.46 -20.26 -1.07
C ASN A 430 25.76 -20.14 -2.44
N ARG A 431 25.38 -21.23 -3.11
CA ARG A 431 24.69 -21.16 -4.41
C ARG A 431 23.33 -20.45 -4.35
N ALA A 432 22.63 -20.51 -3.22
CA ALA A 432 21.40 -19.74 -3.02
C ALA A 432 21.68 -18.23 -3.06
N ARG A 433 22.69 -17.75 -2.33
CA ARG A 433 23.14 -16.34 -2.36
C ARG A 433 23.51 -15.92 -3.78
N ALA A 434 24.25 -16.76 -4.50
CA ALA A 434 24.62 -16.50 -5.89
C ALA A 434 23.41 -16.38 -6.83
N ARG A 435 22.44 -17.28 -6.72
CA ARG A 435 21.17 -17.22 -7.49
C ARG A 435 20.47 -15.89 -7.30
N TRP A 436 20.29 -15.46 -6.04
CA TRP A 436 19.58 -14.22 -5.74
C TRP A 436 20.38 -12.98 -6.14
N THR A 437 21.71 -13.01 -6.11
CA THR A 437 22.57 -11.96 -6.67
C THR A 437 22.35 -11.81 -8.18
N TYR A 438 22.29 -12.91 -8.93
CA TYR A 438 21.98 -12.87 -10.36
C TYR A 438 20.58 -12.34 -10.63
N LEU A 439 19.58 -12.80 -9.88
CA LEU A 439 18.20 -12.40 -10.11
C LEU A 439 17.98 -10.90 -9.84
N HIS A 440 18.40 -10.43 -8.66
CA HIS A 440 18.08 -9.07 -8.21
C HIS A 440 18.93 -7.99 -8.87
N PHE A 441 20.19 -8.30 -9.20
CA PHE A 441 21.14 -7.28 -9.69
C PHE A 441 21.55 -7.46 -11.15
N LEU A 442 21.22 -8.58 -11.78
CA LEU A 442 21.49 -8.82 -13.20
C LEU A 442 20.25 -9.26 -13.99
N GLY A 443 19.10 -9.46 -13.33
CA GLY A 443 17.86 -9.86 -14.00
C GLY A 443 17.91 -11.28 -14.57
N VAL A 444 18.83 -12.13 -14.09
CA VAL A 444 19.04 -13.48 -14.61
C VAL A 444 18.48 -14.50 -13.62
N ASP A 445 17.43 -15.21 -14.03
CA ASP A 445 16.97 -16.39 -13.30
C ASP A 445 17.81 -17.61 -13.71
N ILE A 446 18.85 -17.90 -12.92
CA ILE A 446 19.74 -19.04 -13.18
C ILE A 446 18.96 -20.36 -13.22
N GLU A 447 17.86 -20.50 -12.48
CA GLU A 447 17.09 -21.76 -12.47
C GLU A 447 16.29 -21.98 -13.75
N ARG A 448 16.03 -20.92 -14.53
CA ARG A 448 15.38 -20.98 -15.85
C ARG A 448 16.37 -20.91 -17.02
N SER A 449 17.66 -20.74 -16.74
CA SER A 449 18.67 -20.48 -17.77
C SER A 449 19.10 -21.69 -18.60
N ALA A 450 18.82 -22.92 -18.15
CA ALA A 450 19.05 -24.15 -18.90
C ALA A 450 18.07 -25.27 -18.47
N PRO A 451 17.61 -26.13 -19.39
CA PRO A 451 16.79 -27.28 -19.04
C PRO A 451 17.61 -28.29 -18.22
N ARG A 452 17.06 -28.71 -17.07
CA ARG A 452 17.66 -29.80 -16.31
C ARG A 452 17.52 -31.09 -17.11
N THR A 453 18.63 -31.81 -17.33
CA THR A 453 18.56 -33.11 -17.96
C THR A 453 17.66 -34.05 -17.16
N THR A 454 16.78 -34.77 -17.86
CA THR A 454 15.95 -35.84 -17.30
C THR A 454 16.48 -37.22 -17.67
N ASP A 455 17.61 -37.28 -18.39
CA ASP A 455 18.26 -38.52 -18.77
C ASP A 455 18.85 -39.22 -17.53
N PRO A 456 18.36 -40.42 -17.16
CA PRO A 456 18.85 -41.16 -16.01
C PRO A 456 20.35 -41.51 -16.09
N ILE A 457 20.92 -41.65 -17.30
CA ILE A 457 22.34 -41.95 -17.49
C ILE A 457 23.17 -40.68 -17.22
N ALA A 458 22.74 -39.53 -17.76
CA ALA A 458 23.38 -38.26 -17.48
C ALA A 458 23.32 -37.89 -15.99
N LEU A 459 22.26 -38.29 -15.27
CA LEU A 459 22.11 -38.05 -13.83
C LEU A 459 22.81 -39.09 -12.93
N ALA A 460 23.29 -40.21 -13.49
CA ALA A 460 23.96 -41.27 -12.73
C ALA A 460 25.45 -41.00 -12.48
N ASP A 461 26.02 -39.94 -13.07
CA ASP A 461 27.40 -39.54 -12.84
C ASP A 461 27.58 -38.90 -11.45
N THR A 462 28.28 -39.62 -10.57
CA THR A 462 28.58 -39.18 -9.20
C THR A 462 29.95 -38.52 -9.07
N ASP A 463 30.77 -38.48 -10.14
CA ASP A 463 32.13 -37.94 -10.09
C ASP A 463 32.13 -36.41 -10.23
N ASN A 464 31.79 -35.70 -9.15
CA ASN A 464 31.68 -34.23 -9.10
C ASN A 464 30.97 -33.66 -10.36
N PRO A 465 29.67 -33.95 -10.53
CA PRO A 465 28.95 -33.62 -11.77
C PRO A 465 28.97 -32.12 -12.06
N THR A 466 29.01 -31.25 -11.05
CA THR A 466 29.07 -29.79 -11.22
C THR A 466 30.36 -29.30 -11.91
N MET A 467 31.41 -30.12 -11.90
CA MET A 467 32.70 -29.85 -12.53
C MET A 467 32.93 -30.64 -13.82
N LYS A 468 32.41 -31.87 -13.91
CA LYS A 468 32.79 -32.83 -14.97
C LYS A 468 31.66 -33.19 -15.93
N ASN A 469 30.41 -33.08 -15.51
CA ASN A 469 29.26 -33.47 -16.32
C ASN A 469 28.72 -32.27 -17.09
N SER A 470 28.74 -32.34 -18.43
CA SER A 470 28.31 -31.24 -19.30
C SER A 470 26.87 -30.78 -19.06
N ALA A 471 25.99 -31.67 -18.57
CA ALA A 471 24.61 -31.33 -18.23
C ALA A 471 24.50 -30.44 -16.97
N CYS A 472 25.51 -30.45 -16.11
CA CYS A 472 25.55 -29.65 -14.88
C CYS A 472 26.51 -28.47 -14.99
N THR A 473 27.66 -28.62 -15.69
CA THR A 473 28.67 -27.57 -15.79
C THR A 473 28.13 -26.29 -16.43
N VAL A 474 27.18 -26.39 -17.37
CA VAL A 474 26.58 -25.23 -18.05
C VAL A 474 26.03 -24.17 -17.08
N CYS A 475 25.35 -24.58 -16.01
CA CYS A 475 24.86 -23.67 -14.98
C CYS A 475 25.94 -23.33 -13.96
N HIS A 476 26.71 -24.34 -13.55
CA HIS A 476 27.69 -24.22 -12.47
C HIS A 476 28.89 -23.35 -12.84
N GLU A 477 29.24 -23.24 -14.12
CA GLU A 477 30.26 -22.30 -14.62
C GLU A 477 29.95 -20.84 -14.31
N ARG A 478 28.66 -20.48 -14.27
CA ARG A 478 28.21 -19.12 -13.93
C ARG A 478 27.92 -18.99 -12.43
N LEU A 479 27.33 -20.02 -11.83
CA LEU A 479 26.81 -20.00 -10.47
C LEU A 479 27.91 -20.15 -9.40
N ASP A 480 28.77 -21.16 -9.54
CA ASP A 480 29.75 -21.51 -8.49
C ASP A 480 30.80 -20.43 -8.23
N PRO A 481 31.34 -19.70 -9.24
CA PRO A 481 32.26 -18.60 -8.96
C PRO A 481 31.65 -17.48 -8.09
N VAL A 482 30.37 -17.15 -8.33
CA VAL A 482 29.65 -16.15 -7.52
C VAL A 482 29.38 -16.69 -6.12
N ALA A 483 29.06 -17.99 -6.00
CA ALA A 483 28.94 -18.63 -4.69
C ALA A 483 30.26 -18.58 -3.90
N GLY A 484 31.39 -18.78 -4.60
CA GLY A 484 32.74 -18.64 -4.03
C GLY A 484 33.08 -17.23 -3.56
N ALA A 485 32.49 -16.18 -4.12
CA ALA A 485 32.71 -14.82 -3.62
C ALA A 485 32.14 -14.60 -2.19
N TYR A 486 31.26 -15.49 -1.71
CA TYR A 486 30.74 -15.50 -0.34
C TYR A 486 31.56 -16.38 0.62
N GLN A 487 32.72 -16.90 0.20
CA GLN A 487 33.52 -17.88 0.95
C GLN A 487 33.85 -17.52 2.42
N SER A 488 33.87 -16.23 2.76
CA SER A 488 34.19 -15.77 4.12
C SER A 488 32.98 -15.73 5.07
N PHE A 489 31.79 -16.11 4.61
CA PHE A 489 30.56 -16.08 5.39
C PHE A 489 29.95 -17.46 5.52
N GLY A 490 29.74 -17.89 6.77
CA GLY A 490 29.13 -19.18 7.07
C GLY A 490 27.63 -19.23 6.75
N ASP A 491 27.02 -20.34 7.10
CA ASP A 491 25.65 -20.68 6.70
C ASP A 491 24.60 -19.70 7.19
N LEU A 492 24.75 -19.21 8.43
CA LEU A 492 23.89 -18.19 9.04
C LEU A 492 24.39 -16.75 8.81
N GLY A 493 25.47 -16.59 8.04
CA GLY A 493 26.00 -15.28 7.63
C GLY A 493 27.03 -14.65 8.56
N HIS A 494 27.53 -15.38 9.57
CA HIS A 494 28.66 -14.91 10.38
C HIS A 494 29.97 -14.93 9.59
N TYR A 495 30.82 -13.93 9.83
CA TYR A 495 32.12 -13.81 9.19
C TYR A 495 33.17 -14.72 9.85
N LEU A 496 33.87 -15.54 9.05
CA LEU A 496 34.91 -16.49 9.49
C LEU A 496 34.49 -17.25 10.77
N ASP A 497 33.36 -17.92 10.66
CA ASP A 497 32.58 -18.40 11.80
C ASP A 497 33.04 -19.74 12.38
N GLN A 498 33.94 -20.44 11.71
CA GLN A 498 34.46 -21.72 12.16
C GLN A 498 35.46 -21.57 13.30
N PHE A 499 35.65 -22.65 14.06
CA PHE A 499 36.64 -22.67 15.13
C PHE A 499 38.04 -22.35 14.59
N GLY A 500 38.75 -21.44 15.28
CA GLY A 500 40.02 -20.87 14.83
C GLY A 500 39.90 -19.56 14.05
N GLY A 501 38.68 -19.15 13.65
CA GLY A 501 38.40 -17.81 13.13
C GLY A 501 39.07 -17.47 11.79
N ASN A 502 39.43 -18.48 10.99
CA ASN A 502 40.23 -18.30 9.76
C ASN A 502 39.42 -18.52 8.47
N ASP A 503 38.29 -19.21 8.54
CA ASP A 503 37.49 -19.63 7.39
C ASP A 503 36.00 -19.85 7.77
N SER A 504 35.17 -20.11 6.76
CA SER A 504 33.74 -20.46 6.89
C SER A 504 33.39 -21.79 6.19
N LEU A 505 34.36 -22.71 6.09
CA LEU A 505 34.16 -24.04 5.51
C LEU A 505 33.45 -24.96 6.50
N ALA A 506 32.50 -25.75 6.00
CA ALA A 506 31.80 -26.73 6.82
C ALA A 506 32.76 -27.72 7.50
N ASP A 507 32.55 -28.00 8.77
CA ASP A 507 33.34 -29.00 9.51
C ASP A 507 33.17 -30.41 8.91
N SER A 508 32.02 -30.70 8.31
CA SER A 508 31.77 -31.93 7.55
C SER A 508 32.65 -32.07 6.31
N TYR A 509 33.16 -30.97 5.75
CA TYR A 509 34.16 -30.98 4.68
C TYR A 509 35.58 -31.10 5.24
N LYS A 510 35.90 -30.46 6.36
CA LYS A 510 37.24 -30.52 6.97
C LYS A 510 37.57 -31.87 7.61
N CYS A 511 36.55 -32.49 8.23
CA CYS A 511 36.65 -33.77 8.92
C CYS A 511 35.40 -34.63 8.60
N PRO A 512 35.29 -35.20 7.40
CA PRO A 512 34.13 -36.03 7.04
C PRO A 512 33.92 -37.19 8.03
N GLU A 513 34.99 -37.79 8.55
CA GLU A 513 34.95 -38.86 9.54
C GLU A 513 34.31 -38.45 10.88
N CYS A 514 34.38 -37.16 11.24
CA CYS A 514 33.71 -36.61 12.42
C CYS A 514 32.19 -36.62 12.27
N TYR A 515 31.68 -36.70 11.04
CA TYR A 515 30.26 -36.62 10.69
C TYR A 515 29.76 -37.89 9.95
N GLY A 516 30.46 -39.01 10.10
CA GLY A 516 30.04 -40.31 9.57
C GLY A 516 30.52 -40.63 8.15
N GLY A 517 31.40 -39.81 7.57
CA GLY A 517 32.12 -40.10 6.32
C GLY A 517 33.35 -40.99 6.52
N GLU A 518 34.02 -41.33 5.41
CA GLU A 518 35.25 -42.14 5.45
C GLU A 518 36.49 -41.28 5.77
N PHE A 519 37.41 -41.83 6.55
CA PHE A 519 38.66 -41.14 6.91
C PHE A 519 39.51 -40.85 5.68
N GLY A 520 39.91 -39.59 5.50
CA GLY A 520 40.72 -39.14 4.37
C GLY A 520 39.95 -38.91 3.07
N ASP A 521 38.61 -39.01 3.10
CA ASP A 521 37.72 -38.71 1.95
C ASP A 521 37.40 -37.22 1.85
N THR A 522 38.42 -36.37 2.05
CA THR A 522 38.31 -34.91 1.89
C THR A 522 39.47 -34.36 1.07
N LEU A 523 39.16 -33.33 0.27
CA LEU A 523 40.15 -32.54 -0.46
C LEU A 523 40.67 -31.35 0.37
N TYR A 524 40.20 -31.18 1.61
CA TYR A 524 40.60 -30.08 2.47
C TYR A 524 42.09 -30.14 2.80
N GLU A 525 42.77 -29.00 2.63
CA GLU A 525 44.10 -28.75 3.16
C GLU A 525 44.06 -27.63 4.20
N GLN A 526 44.90 -27.73 5.24
CA GLN A 526 44.96 -26.71 6.29
C GLN A 526 45.24 -25.32 5.71
N GLY A 527 44.36 -24.36 6.02
CA GLY A 527 44.45 -22.98 5.52
C GLY A 527 43.59 -22.71 4.28
N ASP A 528 42.91 -23.73 3.73
CA ASP A 528 41.88 -23.51 2.73
C ASP A 528 40.76 -22.62 3.27
N THR A 529 40.30 -21.70 2.43
CA THR A 529 39.16 -20.81 2.69
C THR A 529 37.99 -21.08 1.75
N TRP A 530 38.18 -21.98 0.78
CA TRP A 530 37.18 -22.40 -0.19
C TRP A 530 37.33 -23.87 -0.56
N TYR A 531 36.21 -24.47 -0.96
CA TYR A 531 36.10 -25.87 -1.36
C TYR A 531 36.90 -26.16 -2.64
N ARG A 532 37.81 -27.15 -2.60
CA ARG A 532 38.69 -27.49 -3.75
C ARG A 532 37.99 -28.26 -4.87
N ASP A 533 36.87 -28.90 -4.55
CA ASP A 533 35.93 -29.52 -5.47
C ASP A 533 34.94 -28.52 -6.11
N MET A 534 35.05 -27.22 -5.79
CA MET A 534 34.24 -26.14 -6.37
C MET A 534 35.06 -25.25 -7.31
N ARG A 535 34.36 -24.54 -8.21
CA ARG A 535 34.99 -23.50 -9.03
C ARG A 535 35.52 -22.37 -8.17
N ALA A 536 36.63 -21.77 -8.60
CA ALA A 536 37.26 -20.67 -7.90
C ALA A 536 36.33 -19.44 -7.80
N PRO A 537 36.36 -18.70 -6.67
CA PRO A 537 35.63 -17.45 -6.51
C PRO A 537 35.85 -16.49 -7.68
N GLY A 538 34.77 -15.92 -8.22
CA GLY A 538 34.86 -15.08 -9.41
C GLY A 538 33.53 -14.68 -10.01
N PHE A 539 33.59 -14.05 -11.18
CA PHE A 539 32.44 -13.58 -11.94
C PHE A 539 32.82 -13.44 -13.42
N THR A 540 31.95 -13.93 -14.32
CA THR A 540 32.10 -13.82 -15.78
C THR A 540 33.49 -14.24 -16.30
N GLY A 541 33.97 -15.40 -15.87
CA GLY A 541 35.26 -15.97 -16.27
C GLY A 541 36.49 -15.27 -15.68
N LYS A 542 36.32 -14.27 -14.82
CA LYS A 542 37.41 -13.62 -14.08
C LYS A 542 37.40 -14.12 -12.63
N VAL A 543 38.58 -14.50 -12.14
CA VAL A 543 38.77 -14.93 -10.74
C VAL A 543 38.88 -13.69 -9.85
N ALA A 544 38.27 -13.74 -8.67
CA ALA A 544 38.42 -12.70 -7.66
C ALA A 544 39.84 -12.73 -7.07
N GLY A 545 40.47 -11.56 -6.95
CA GLY A 545 41.74 -11.44 -6.24
C GLY A 545 41.48 -11.42 -4.74
N GLY A 546 42.24 -12.20 -3.95
CA GLY A 546 42.15 -12.25 -2.49
C GLY A 546 40.90 -12.94 -1.93
N ALA A 547 41.08 -13.74 -0.87
CA ALA A 547 39.96 -14.49 -0.28
C ALA A 547 39.01 -13.58 0.53
N ARG A 548 39.56 -12.57 1.21
CA ARG A 548 38.85 -11.71 2.18
C ARG A 548 38.15 -10.50 1.57
N ASP A 549 38.43 -10.17 0.31
CA ASP A 549 37.85 -9.06 -0.44
C ASP A 549 37.03 -9.51 -1.67
N SER A 550 36.84 -10.82 -1.81
CA SER A 550 36.13 -11.43 -2.94
C SER A 550 34.68 -10.96 -3.09
N LEU A 551 33.99 -10.65 -1.99
CA LEU A 551 32.61 -10.15 -2.01
C LEU A 551 32.52 -8.68 -2.45
N GLN A 552 33.42 -7.81 -1.96
CA GLN A 552 33.53 -6.42 -2.42
C GLN A 552 33.90 -6.37 -3.91
N TRP A 553 34.81 -7.24 -4.33
CA TRP A 553 35.17 -7.41 -5.73
C TRP A 553 33.94 -7.80 -6.56
N LEU A 554 33.12 -8.75 -6.08
CA LEU A 554 31.88 -9.14 -6.75
C LEU A 554 30.91 -7.95 -6.87
N GLY A 555 30.64 -7.24 -5.77
CA GLY A 555 29.77 -6.06 -5.77
C GLY A 555 30.23 -4.97 -6.76
N TYR A 556 31.54 -4.73 -6.83
CA TYR A 556 32.14 -3.82 -7.80
C TYR A 556 31.90 -4.26 -9.26
N ARG A 557 32.00 -5.57 -9.53
CA ARG A 557 31.86 -6.14 -10.88
C ARG A 557 30.41 -6.22 -11.33
N VAL A 558 29.50 -6.67 -10.46
CA VAL A 558 28.06 -6.75 -10.73
C VAL A 558 27.49 -5.36 -10.98
N SER A 559 27.85 -4.36 -10.16
CA SER A 559 27.37 -2.98 -10.35
C SER A 559 27.81 -2.32 -11.66
N ARG A 560 28.80 -2.89 -12.36
CA ARG A 560 29.33 -2.41 -13.66
C ARG A 560 29.00 -3.35 -14.82
N ASP A 561 28.24 -4.41 -14.56
CA ASP A 561 27.75 -5.27 -15.62
C ASP A 561 26.69 -4.51 -16.44
N PRO A 562 26.69 -4.60 -17.78
CA PRO A 562 25.69 -3.94 -18.62
C PRO A 562 24.24 -4.29 -18.27
N ARG A 563 24.00 -5.46 -17.67
CA ARG A 563 22.64 -5.88 -17.27
C ARG A 563 22.14 -5.18 -16.01
N PHE A 564 23.02 -4.52 -15.23
CA PHE A 564 22.68 -3.93 -13.92
C PHE A 564 21.57 -2.87 -14.01
N ALA A 565 21.61 -2.02 -15.03
CA ALA A 565 20.62 -0.97 -15.21
C ALA A 565 19.22 -1.55 -15.48
N ALA A 566 19.12 -2.46 -16.45
CA ALA A 566 17.85 -3.10 -16.81
C ALA A 566 17.33 -4.02 -15.69
N ALA A 567 18.21 -4.65 -14.91
CA ALA A 567 17.84 -5.40 -13.71
C ALA A 567 17.26 -4.47 -12.63
N THR A 568 17.83 -3.28 -12.45
CA THR A 568 17.32 -2.28 -11.50
C THR A 568 15.92 -1.79 -11.90
N VAL A 569 15.67 -1.56 -13.19
CA VAL A 569 14.32 -1.22 -13.69
C VAL A 569 13.33 -2.33 -13.34
N ARG A 570 13.67 -3.59 -13.64
CA ARG A 570 12.84 -4.78 -13.33
C ARG A 570 12.64 -4.98 -11.83
N PHE A 571 13.63 -4.65 -11.00
CA PHE A 571 13.53 -4.71 -9.55
C PHE A 571 12.44 -3.76 -9.01
N TRP A 572 12.38 -2.53 -9.53
CA TRP A 572 11.41 -1.51 -9.09
C TRP A 572 10.07 -1.58 -9.82
N TRP A 573 9.96 -2.38 -10.88
CA TRP A 573 8.75 -2.53 -11.68
C TRP A 573 7.50 -2.85 -10.83
N PRO A 574 7.52 -3.84 -9.91
CA PRO A 574 6.35 -4.17 -9.11
C PRO A 574 6.01 -3.10 -8.06
N ALA A 575 6.97 -2.28 -7.65
CA ALA A 575 6.68 -1.21 -6.70
C ALA A 575 5.92 -0.05 -7.36
N ILE A 576 6.12 0.17 -8.67
CA ILE A 576 5.56 1.30 -9.41
C ILE A 576 4.34 0.92 -10.25
N PHE A 577 4.46 -0.15 -11.05
CA PHE A 577 3.38 -0.65 -11.90
C PHE A 577 2.53 -1.72 -11.19
N GLY A 578 3.05 -2.28 -10.09
CA GLY A 578 2.26 -3.15 -9.21
C GLY A 578 1.94 -4.54 -9.75
N THR A 579 2.67 -4.93 -10.79
CA THR A 579 2.72 -6.27 -11.39
C THR A 579 4.19 -6.66 -11.56
N ASP A 580 4.49 -7.95 -11.69
CA ASP A 580 5.84 -8.37 -12.06
C ASP A 580 6.11 -8.05 -13.54
N PRO A 581 7.38 -7.82 -13.94
CA PRO A 581 7.74 -7.75 -15.35
C PRO A 581 7.22 -8.98 -16.10
N ILE A 582 6.72 -8.77 -17.32
CA ILE A 582 6.20 -9.83 -18.17
C ILE A 582 7.35 -10.81 -18.46
N ALA A 583 7.14 -12.07 -18.12
CA ALA A 583 8.05 -13.13 -18.51
C ALA A 583 7.89 -13.43 -20.00
N MET A 584 8.99 -13.76 -20.67
CA MET A 584 8.95 -14.17 -22.07
C MET A 584 8.03 -15.39 -22.22
N PRO A 585 7.05 -15.36 -23.14
CA PRO A 585 6.19 -16.53 -23.42
C PRO A 585 7.00 -17.70 -23.97
N GLU A 586 6.83 -18.90 -23.40
CA GLU A 586 7.60 -20.11 -23.75
C GLU A 586 6.83 -21.10 -24.66
N ASP A 587 5.49 -21.08 -24.68
CA ASP A 587 4.67 -22.02 -25.47
C ASP A 587 3.95 -21.34 -26.62
N GLU A 588 4.52 -21.46 -27.82
CA GLU A 588 3.98 -20.93 -29.09
C GLU A 588 2.61 -21.50 -29.47
N ARG A 589 2.17 -22.59 -28.82
CA ARG A 589 0.89 -23.25 -29.11
C ARG A 589 -0.30 -22.60 -28.39
N LEU A 590 -0.05 -21.71 -27.44
CA LEU A 590 -1.12 -21.04 -26.70
C LEU A 590 -1.86 -20.04 -27.61
N PRO A 591 -3.20 -19.98 -27.57
CA PRO A 591 -3.98 -19.09 -28.44
C PRO A 591 -3.66 -17.61 -28.30
N ASP A 592 -3.10 -17.21 -27.16
CA ASP A 592 -2.75 -15.84 -26.80
C ASP A 592 -1.24 -15.55 -26.87
N TYR A 593 -0.41 -16.50 -27.34
CA TYR A 593 1.05 -16.36 -27.44
C TYR A 593 1.46 -15.06 -28.15
N GLU A 594 0.90 -14.80 -29.32
CA GLU A 594 1.21 -13.61 -30.12
C GLU A 594 0.91 -12.30 -29.38
N SER A 595 -0.19 -12.27 -28.62
CA SER A 595 -0.56 -11.11 -27.80
C SER A 595 0.36 -10.95 -26.60
N GLN A 596 0.71 -12.04 -25.91
CA GLN A 596 1.66 -12.00 -24.81
C GLN A 596 3.06 -11.58 -25.30
N MET A 597 3.47 -12.03 -26.48
CA MET A 597 4.76 -11.69 -27.09
C MET A 597 4.81 -10.21 -27.47
N ARG A 598 3.75 -9.66 -28.06
CA ARG A 598 3.66 -8.20 -28.32
C ARG A 598 3.79 -7.38 -27.03
N ALA A 599 3.12 -7.79 -25.95
CA ALA A 599 3.23 -7.12 -24.66
C ALA A 599 4.63 -7.22 -24.05
N TYR A 600 5.24 -8.41 -24.12
CA TYR A 600 6.63 -8.61 -23.69
C TYR A 600 7.60 -7.70 -24.44
N ASN A 601 7.50 -7.64 -25.77
CA ASN A 601 8.40 -6.85 -26.62
C ASN A 601 8.25 -5.34 -26.36
N GLU A 602 7.03 -4.83 -26.22
CA GLU A 602 6.81 -3.42 -25.87
C GLU A 602 7.36 -3.11 -24.47
N GLN A 603 7.13 -4.00 -23.50
CA GLN A 603 7.65 -3.81 -22.14
C GLN A 603 9.18 -3.84 -22.12
N ASP A 604 9.81 -4.76 -22.84
CA ASP A 604 11.27 -4.87 -22.89
C ASP A 604 11.90 -3.64 -23.55
N SER A 605 11.29 -3.11 -24.63
CA SER A 605 11.70 -1.85 -25.24
C SER A 605 11.69 -0.69 -24.23
N LEU A 606 10.61 -0.57 -23.45
CA LEU A 606 10.52 0.43 -22.39
C LEU A 606 11.57 0.20 -21.28
N VAL A 607 11.81 -1.05 -20.87
CA VAL A 607 12.85 -1.37 -19.88
C VAL A 607 14.23 -0.95 -20.38
N SER A 608 14.54 -1.19 -21.65
CA SER A 608 15.80 -0.77 -22.29
C SER A 608 15.93 0.75 -22.33
N GLU A 609 14.87 1.48 -22.69
CA GLU A 609 14.84 2.95 -22.66
C GLU A 609 15.11 3.50 -21.24
N LEU A 610 14.37 2.99 -20.25
CA LEU A 610 14.51 3.38 -18.85
C LEU A 610 15.91 3.07 -18.32
N ALA A 611 16.49 1.93 -18.69
CA ALA A 611 17.85 1.55 -18.30
C ALA A 611 18.87 2.55 -18.87
N ASN A 612 18.79 2.90 -20.16
CA ASN A 612 19.68 3.87 -20.78
C ASN A 612 19.58 5.26 -20.13
N ASN A 613 18.36 5.73 -19.85
CA ASN A 613 18.12 6.99 -19.15
C ASN A 613 18.68 6.96 -17.72
N PHE A 614 18.52 5.82 -17.03
CA PHE A 614 19.08 5.62 -15.70
C PHE A 614 20.61 5.66 -15.70
N GLU A 615 21.28 5.02 -16.66
CA GLU A 615 22.75 5.12 -16.80
C GLU A 615 23.19 6.56 -17.10
N ALA A 616 22.53 7.23 -18.06
CA ALA A 616 22.81 8.62 -18.44
C ALA A 616 22.60 9.60 -17.27
N SER A 617 21.70 9.28 -16.35
CA SER A 617 21.45 10.06 -15.14
C SER A 617 22.55 9.92 -14.07
N GLY A 618 23.54 9.05 -14.28
CA GLY A 618 24.54 8.67 -13.28
C GLY A 618 24.01 7.67 -12.26
N PHE A 619 23.05 6.81 -12.65
CA PHE A 619 22.35 5.86 -11.77
C PHE A 619 21.54 6.54 -10.65
N ASN A 620 20.84 7.65 -10.94
CA ASN A 620 19.97 8.31 -9.96
C ASN A 620 18.57 7.65 -9.95
N ALA A 621 18.23 6.99 -8.85
CA ALA A 621 16.98 6.24 -8.74
C ALA A 621 15.72 7.12 -8.70
N LYS A 622 15.79 8.34 -8.12
CA LYS A 622 14.65 9.27 -8.12
C LYS A 622 14.26 9.62 -9.55
N LYS A 623 15.25 9.93 -10.42
CA LYS A 623 15.01 10.17 -11.85
C LYS A 623 14.38 8.96 -12.55
N LEU A 624 14.91 7.76 -12.30
CA LEU A 624 14.31 6.52 -12.81
C LEU A 624 12.84 6.37 -12.39
N PHE A 625 12.49 6.62 -11.12
CA PHE A 625 11.11 6.53 -10.64
C PHE A 625 10.19 7.53 -11.34
N VAL A 626 10.68 8.76 -11.58
CA VAL A 626 9.94 9.75 -12.37
C VAL A 626 9.78 9.29 -13.81
N ASP A 627 10.82 8.77 -14.45
CA ASP A 627 10.75 8.26 -15.84
C ASP A 627 9.75 7.11 -15.96
N MET A 628 9.71 6.20 -14.99
CA MET A 628 8.75 5.09 -14.94
C MET A 628 7.30 5.58 -14.86
N VAL A 629 6.96 6.54 -14.00
CA VAL A 629 5.58 7.07 -13.92
C VAL A 629 5.23 8.03 -15.06
N MET A 630 6.22 8.58 -15.75
CA MET A 630 6.03 9.39 -16.95
C MET A 630 5.84 8.53 -18.22
N SER A 631 6.14 7.23 -18.15
CA SER A 631 6.05 6.32 -19.28
C SER A 631 4.61 6.11 -19.77
N PRO A 632 4.42 5.73 -21.05
CA PRO A 632 3.12 5.30 -21.56
C PRO A 632 2.53 4.15 -20.74
N TRP A 633 3.36 3.22 -20.25
CA TRP A 633 2.92 2.06 -19.47
C TRP A 633 2.17 2.45 -18.19
N TYR A 634 2.58 3.54 -17.53
CA TYR A 634 1.88 4.06 -16.35
C TYR A 634 0.65 4.90 -16.71
N ARG A 635 0.75 5.69 -17.78
CA ARG A 635 -0.18 6.80 -18.07
C ARG A 635 -1.29 6.47 -19.05
N HIS A 636 -1.14 5.46 -19.89
CA HIS A 636 -2.16 5.08 -20.87
C HIS A 636 -3.32 4.32 -20.21
N SER A 637 -4.15 5.06 -19.46
CA SER A 637 -5.27 4.52 -18.68
C SER A 637 -6.64 4.95 -19.19
N THR A 638 -6.69 5.81 -20.23
CA THR A 638 -7.94 6.25 -20.87
C THR A 638 -8.24 5.35 -22.06
N VAL A 639 -9.46 4.80 -22.12
CA VAL A 639 -9.94 4.01 -23.25
C VAL A 639 -10.67 4.94 -24.23
N VAL A 640 -10.14 5.07 -25.45
CA VAL A 640 -10.73 5.91 -26.51
C VAL A 640 -11.52 5.09 -27.54
N ASP A 641 -11.17 3.81 -27.69
CA ASP A 641 -11.94 2.82 -28.45
C ASP A 641 -12.17 1.58 -27.58
N PRO A 642 -13.36 1.44 -26.96
CA PRO A 642 -13.67 0.31 -26.10
C PRO A 642 -13.64 -1.04 -26.81
N VAL A 643 -13.99 -1.09 -28.10
CA VAL A 643 -14.03 -2.35 -28.86
C VAL A 643 -12.60 -2.83 -29.10
N LEU A 644 -11.73 -1.94 -29.59
CA LEU A 644 -10.33 -2.25 -29.82
C LEU A 644 -9.60 -2.60 -28.51
N ALA A 645 -9.80 -1.82 -27.45
CA ALA A 645 -9.21 -2.10 -26.15
C ALA A 645 -9.61 -3.49 -25.62
N ASN A 646 -10.87 -3.90 -25.80
CA ASN A 646 -11.33 -5.23 -25.39
C ASN A 646 -10.68 -6.35 -26.22
N THR A 647 -10.45 -6.15 -27.51
CA THR A 647 -9.74 -7.13 -28.36
C THR A 647 -8.26 -7.29 -27.97
N LYS A 648 -7.68 -6.26 -27.36
CA LYS A 648 -6.28 -6.22 -26.88
C LYS A 648 -6.15 -6.46 -25.37
N ALA A 649 -7.18 -6.99 -24.71
CA ALA A 649 -7.18 -7.12 -23.25
C ALA A 649 -5.97 -7.90 -22.69
N VAL A 650 -5.47 -8.91 -23.42
CA VAL A 650 -4.26 -9.65 -23.05
C VAL A 650 -3.02 -8.75 -23.12
N GLU A 651 -2.88 -7.97 -24.20
CA GLU A 651 -1.72 -7.09 -24.41
C GLU A 651 -1.66 -5.97 -23.37
N LEU A 652 -2.82 -5.41 -23.03
CA LEU A 652 -2.97 -4.24 -22.17
C LEU A 652 -3.20 -4.60 -20.70
N ALA A 653 -3.13 -5.88 -20.32
CA ALA A 653 -3.54 -6.38 -19.00
C ALA A 653 -2.82 -5.70 -17.82
N THR A 654 -1.60 -5.18 -18.04
CA THR A 654 -0.78 -4.53 -17.00
C THR A 654 -0.52 -3.05 -17.29
N VAL A 655 -1.21 -2.48 -18.27
CA VAL A 655 -1.04 -1.08 -18.71
C VAL A 655 -2.02 -0.16 -17.97
N GLY A 656 -1.52 1.00 -17.55
CA GLY A 656 -2.33 2.08 -17.02
C GLY A 656 -2.64 1.91 -15.53
N ARG A 657 -3.92 1.78 -15.19
CA ARG A 657 -4.46 1.90 -13.82
C ARG A 657 -5.42 0.77 -13.51
N GLY A 658 -5.89 0.71 -12.26
CA GLY A 658 -6.91 -0.26 -11.85
C GLY A 658 -6.30 -1.44 -11.11
N ARG A 659 -5.12 -1.25 -10.54
CA ARG A 659 -4.52 -2.21 -9.62
C ARG A 659 -5.07 -1.99 -8.22
N LEU A 660 -5.38 -3.08 -7.53
CA LEU A 660 -5.79 -3.05 -6.14
C LEU A 660 -4.66 -2.49 -5.26
N LEU A 661 -4.97 -1.46 -4.48
CA LEU A 661 -4.07 -0.90 -3.48
C LEU A 661 -3.76 -1.95 -2.42
N GLY A 662 -2.48 -2.11 -2.10
CA GLY A 662 -2.05 -2.99 -1.02
C GLY A 662 -2.43 -2.41 0.34
N PRO A 663 -2.35 -3.20 1.43
CA PRO A 663 -2.72 -2.72 2.77
C PRO A 663 -1.97 -1.44 3.16
N GLU A 664 -0.67 -1.35 2.88
CA GLU A 664 0.13 -0.15 3.15
C GLU A 664 -0.25 1.07 2.28
N GLU A 665 -0.70 0.84 1.04
CA GLU A 665 -1.11 1.92 0.14
C GLU A 665 -2.50 2.45 0.51
N LEU A 666 -3.43 1.55 0.85
CA LEU A 666 -4.76 1.91 1.30
C LEU A 666 -4.72 2.69 2.63
N ASP A 667 -3.92 2.24 3.60
CA ASP A 667 -3.73 2.95 4.86
C ASP A 667 -3.19 4.36 4.67
N ARG A 668 -2.19 4.52 3.80
CA ARG A 668 -1.64 5.83 3.47
C ARG A 668 -2.65 6.72 2.75
N LYS A 669 -3.44 6.15 1.82
CA LYS A 669 -4.53 6.88 1.15
C LYS A 669 -5.56 7.37 2.17
N ASN A 670 -5.97 6.52 3.11
CA ASN A 670 -6.88 6.89 4.20
C ASN A 670 -6.30 8.04 5.05
N LEU A 671 -5.04 7.93 5.49
CA LEU A 671 -4.37 8.97 6.27
C LEU A 671 -4.24 10.29 5.50
N ALA A 672 -3.85 10.24 4.22
CA ALA A 672 -3.66 11.42 3.38
C ALA A 672 -4.97 12.20 3.19
N LEU A 673 -6.05 11.47 2.88
CA LEU A 673 -7.36 12.05 2.61
C LEU A 673 -8.07 12.48 3.89
N PHE A 674 -8.14 11.59 4.87
CA PHE A 674 -9.03 11.74 6.01
C PHE A 674 -8.32 12.18 7.29
N GLY A 675 -6.99 12.12 7.32
CA GLY A 675 -6.20 12.39 8.53
C GLY A 675 -6.28 11.28 9.59
N ARG A 676 -6.86 10.12 9.24
CA ARG A 676 -6.98 8.91 10.07
C ARG A 676 -7.07 7.66 9.19
N THR A 677 -6.62 6.51 9.70
CA THR A 677 -6.91 5.20 9.10
C THR A 677 -7.54 4.21 10.08
N TRP A 678 -7.94 3.04 9.57
CA TRP A 678 -8.74 2.05 10.27
C TRP A 678 -8.01 1.41 11.45
N ARG A 679 -8.70 1.40 12.60
CA ARG A 679 -8.18 0.96 13.91
C ARG A 679 -6.85 1.62 14.29
N GLN A 680 -6.62 2.85 13.83
CA GLN A 680 -5.54 3.68 14.34
C GLN A 680 -5.75 3.94 15.83
N TRP A 681 -4.78 3.51 16.64
CA TRP A 681 -4.75 3.80 18.07
C TRP A 681 -4.33 5.25 18.32
N ARG A 682 -5.09 5.99 19.15
CA ARG A 682 -4.78 7.38 19.55
C ARG A 682 -4.56 8.30 18.33
N SER A 683 -3.56 9.19 18.38
CA SER A 683 -3.13 10.06 17.28
C SER A 683 -2.29 9.33 16.21
N GLY A 684 -2.07 8.02 16.36
CA GLY A 684 -1.15 7.26 15.49
C GLY A 684 0.33 7.38 15.89
N ALA A 685 0.66 8.26 16.84
CA ALA A 685 1.99 8.41 17.42
C ALA A 685 2.04 7.77 18.82
N ASP A 686 1.85 6.45 18.89
CA ASP A 686 2.17 5.73 20.12
C ASP A 686 3.71 5.83 20.31
N PRO A 687 4.22 6.56 21.33
CA PRO A 687 5.65 6.84 21.51
C PRO A 687 6.44 5.61 21.99
N HIS A 688 5.97 4.43 21.58
CA HIS A 688 6.28 3.13 22.12
C HIS A 688 6.32 2.08 21.01
N GLN A 689 6.12 2.45 19.74
CA GLN A 689 6.17 1.54 18.59
C GLN A 689 7.15 2.06 17.53
N PHE A 690 7.73 1.16 16.71
CA PHE A 690 8.64 1.53 15.62
C PHE A 690 7.94 2.29 14.48
N SER A 691 6.64 2.03 14.31
CA SER A 691 5.77 2.66 13.33
C SER A 691 4.35 2.75 13.87
N MET A 692 3.51 3.53 13.21
CA MET A 692 2.08 3.60 13.50
C MET A 692 1.46 2.19 13.46
N ARG A 693 0.65 1.85 14.47
CA ARG A 693 -0.13 0.62 14.52
C ARG A 693 -1.55 0.87 14.01
N THR A 694 -1.96 0.09 13.02
CA THR A 694 -3.29 0.14 12.41
C THR A 694 -3.81 -1.29 12.19
N ALA A 695 -5.00 -1.44 11.59
CA ALA A 695 -5.49 -2.75 11.15
C ALA A 695 -4.66 -3.38 10.01
N LEU A 696 -4.04 -2.55 9.15
CA LEU A 696 -3.41 -2.99 7.91
C LEU A 696 -1.89 -2.84 7.91
N THR A 697 -1.31 -2.05 8.81
CA THR A 697 0.13 -1.75 8.89
C THR A 697 0.66 -1.64 10.32
N GLY A 698 1.98 -1.78 10.44
CA GLY A 698 2.71 -1.71 11.70
C GLY A 698 2.77 -3.03 12.49
N PRO A 699 3.31 -2.98 13.72
CA PRO A 699 3.38 -4.15 14.59
C PRO A 699 1.96 -4.65 14.92
N GLN A 700 1.69 -5.95 14.75
CA GLN A 700 0.36 -6.57 14.99
C GLN A 700 -0.74 -6.09 14.02
N ALA A 701 -0.39 -5.85 12.76
CA ALA A 701 -1.37 -5.59 11.70
C ALA A 701 -2.20 -6.85 11.38
N ASP A 702 -3.17 -7.16 12.23
CA ASP A 702 -3.95 -8.42 12.23
C ASP A 702 -4.64 -8.72 10.90
N TYR A 703 -4.94 -7.67 10.10
CA TYR A 703 -5.63 -7.80 8.83
C TYR A 703 -4.76 -7.62 7.59
N LYS A 704 -3.46 -7.33 7.76
CA LYS A 704 -2.53 -7.14 6.63
C LYS A 704 -2.54 -8.33 5.67
N GLY A 705 -2.39 -9.55 6.18
CA GLY A 705 -2.40 -10.77 5.36
C GLY A 705 -3.75 -11.02 4.69
N PHE A 706 -4.86 -10.76 5.39
CA PHE A 706 -6.22 -10.93 4.85
C PHE A 706 -6.57 -9.93 3.74
N TYR A 707 -5.93 -8.76 3.72
CA TYR A 707 -6.06 -7.76 2.67
C TYR A 707 -5.02 -7.90 1.54
N GLY A 708 -4.25 -9.00 1.49
CA GLY A 708 -3.29 -9.27 0.41
C GLY A 708 -1.88 -8.73 0.64
N GLY A 709 -1.53 -8.34 1.86
CA GLY A 709 -0.15 -8.05 2.26
C GLY A 709 0.72 -9.31 2.40
N ILE A 710 2.03 -9.11 2.50
CA ILE A 710 3.03 -10.18 2.64
C ILE A 710 3.67 -10.18 4.02
N ASP A 711 4.09 -11.36 4.51
CA ASP A 711 4.93 -11.51 5.72
C ASP A 711 6.43 -11.68 5.36
N GLY A 712 6.75 -11.91 4.09
CA GLY A 712 8.11 -12.13 3.60
C GLY A 712 8.67 -13.52 3.93
N ALA A 713 7.94 -14.35 4.67
CA ALA A 713 8.33 -15.68 5.10
C ALA A 713 7.53 -16.76 4.37
N THR A 714 6.23 -16.87 4.66
CA THR A 714 5.31 -17.86 4.05
C THR A 714 4.56 -17.24 2.88
N VAL A 715 4.14 -15.99 3.01
CA VAL A 715 3.49 -15.21 1.96
C VAL A 715 4.50 -14.22 1.41
N THR A 716 4.98 -14.49 0.19
CA THR A 716 6.06 -13.72 -0.46
C THR A 716 5.59 -12.86 -1.62
N ALA A 717 4.34 -13.03 -2.07
CA ALA A 717 3.74 -12.26 -3.14
C ALA A 717 2.43 -11.63 -2.68
N ARG A 718 2.17 -10.38 -3.11
CA ARG A 718 0.94 -9.67 -2.78
C ARG A 718 -0.22 -10.27 -3.56
N ASN A 719 -1.35 -10.48 -2.88
CA ASN A 719 -2.58 -10.80 -3.57
C ASN A 719 -3.22 -9.49 -4.08
N ARG A 720 -3.29 -9.33 -5.41
CA ARG A 720 -3.89 -8.17 -6.08
C ARG A 720 -5.27 -8.47 -6.66
N GLU A 721 -5.74 -9.71 -6.56
CA GLU A 721 -7.08 -10.10 -6.98
C GLU A 721 -8.07 -9.86 -5.84
N PHE A 722 -9.12 -9.09 -6.09
CA PHE A 722 -10.09 -8.74 -5.04
C PHE A 722 -10.95 -9.95 -4.64
N THR A 723 -10.64 -10.53 -3.48
CA THR A 723 -11.32 -11.73 -2.97
C THR A 723 -12.56 -11.41 -2.14
N ALA A 724 -13.45 -12.39 -1.92
CA ALA A 724 -14.59 -12.24 -1.02
C ALA A 724 -14.17 -11.88 0.42
N LEU A 725 -13.00 -12.35 0.88
CA LEU A 725 -12.47 -12.00 2.19
C LEU A 725 -12.04 -10.52 2.25
N MET A 726 -11.36 -10.04 1.22
CA MET A 726 -11.01 -8.62 1.08
C MET A 726 -12.27 -7.75 1.05
N SER A 727 -13.31 -8.17 0.33
CA SER A 727 -14.60 -7.46 0.31
C SER A 727 -15.19 -7.29 1.71
N ASN A 728 -15.32 -8.38 2.48
CA ASN A 728 -15.84 -8.31 3.86
C ASN A 728 -14.98 -7.44 4.77
N LEU A 729 -13.66 -7.47 4.55
CA LEU A 729 -12.72 -6.67 5.31
C LEU A 729 -12.85 -5.18 4.98
N THR A 730 -12.99 -4.83 3.69
CA THR A 730 -13.25 -3.46 3.25
C THR A 730 -14.57 -2.93 3.79
N GLU A 731 -15.63 -3.74 3.79
CA GLU A 731 -16.93 -3.35 4.39
C GLU A 731 -16.78 -3.06 5.90
N SER A 732 -16.03 -3.89 6.61
CA SER A 732 -15.73 -3.67 8.04
C SER A 732 -14.91 -2.39 8.26
N MET A 733 -13.89 -2.18 7.41
CA MET A 733 -13.07 -0.97 7.41
C MET A 733 -13.92 0.28 7.17
N ALA A 734 -14.74 0.27 6.12
CA ALA A 734 -15.58 1.38 5.71
C ALA A 734 -16.62 1.73 6.78
N THR A 735 -17.23 0.72 7.41
CA THR A 735 -18.20 0.90 8.50
C THR A 735 -17.57 1.62 9.69
N ASP A 736 -16.43 1.14 10.19
CA ASP A 736 -15.76 1.74 11.35
C ASP A 736 -15.17 3.12 11.01
N LEU A 737 -14.40 3.18 9.92
CA LEU A 737 -13.58 4.34 9.58
C LEU A 737 -14.44 5.54 9.16
N ALA A 738 -15.53 5.32 8.42
CA ALA A 738 -16.43 6.41 8.03
C ALA A 738 -17.05 7.10 9.26
N CYS A 739 -17.52 6.33 10.26
CA CYS A 739 -18.02 6.90 11.50
C CYS A 739 -16.95 7.74 12.21
N GLN A 740 -15.73 7.20 12.30
CA GLN A 740 -14.62 7.88 12.98
C GLN A 740 -14.23 9.19 12.31
N ILE A 741 -14.17 9.20 10.97
CA ILE A 741 -13.80 10.39 10.19
C ILE A 741 -14.83 11.50 10.38
N VAL A 742 -16.12 11.18 10.21
CA VAL A 742 -17.18 12.19 10.30
C VAL A 742 -17.19 12.84 11.68
N VAL A 743 -17.17 12.03 12.72
CA VAL A 743 -17.14 12.51 14.10
C VAL A 743 -15.89 13.35 14.35
N GLN A 744 -14.71 12.85 13.98
CA GLN A 744 -13.46 13.56 14.26
C GLN A 744 -13.37 14.88 13.51
N ASP A 745 -13.74 14.92 12.22
CA ASP A 745 -13.61 16.11 11.39
C ASP A 745 -14.60 17.21 11.80
N PHE A 746 -15.89 16.89 12.04
CA PHE A 746 -16.85 17.90 12.50
C PHE A 746 -16.55 18.48 13.88
N ASN A 747 -15.82 17.73 14.73
CA ASN A 747 -15.37 18.21 16.04
C ASN A 747 -14.12 19.11 15.96
N ARG A 748 -13.53 19.32 14.78
CA ARG A 748 -12.49 20.34 14.55
C ARG A 748 -13.12 21.69 14.18
N PRO A 749 -12.47 22.82 14.52
CA PRO A 749 -12.79 24.12 13.92
C PRO A 749 -12.82 24.03 12.40
N GLN A 750 -13.75 24.72 11.74
CA GLN A 750 -13.97 24.58 10.28
C GLN A 750 -12.70 24.79 9.45
N ALA A 751 -11.81 25.69 9.87
CA ALA A 751 -10.53 25.95 9.19
C ALA A 751 -9.49 24.83 9.35
N GLU A 752 -9.66 23.93 10.33
CA GLU A 752 -8.78 22.78 10.59
C GLU A 752 -9.36 21.46 10.05
N ARG A 753 -10.55 21.51 9.44
CA ARG A 753 -11.21 20.35 8.84
C ARG A 753 -10.50 19.93 7.56
N LYS A 754 -10.40 18.62 7.36
CA LYS A 754 -9.83 17.99 6.16
C LYS A 754 -10.91 17.72 5.10
N LEU A 755 -12.13 17.39 5.52
CA LEU A 755 -13.21 16.99 4.62
C LEU A 755 -14.31 18.04 4.57
N PHE A 756 -14.95 18.34 5.69
CA PHE A 756 -16.22 19.08 5.71
C PHE A 756 -15.99 20.57 5.88
N THR A 757 -15.35 21.19 4.89
CA THR A 757 -14.96 22.60 4.90
C THR A 757 -16.07 23.55 4.42
N LEU A 758 -17.05 23.05 3.66
CA LEU A 758 -18.13 23.88 3.07
C LEU A 758 -19.46 23.74 3.82
N VAL A 759 -19.58 22.77 4.73
CA VAL A 759 -20.82 22.45 5.45
C VAL A 759 -20.59 22.38 6.96
N ASP A 760 -21.65 22.60 7.72
CA ASP A 760 -21.66 22.39 9.17
C ASP A 760 -22.43 21.12 9.53
N ARG A 761 -22.14 20.52 10.69
CA ARG A 761 -22.76 19.26 11.14
C ARG A 761 -24.28 19.32 11.29
N THR A 762 -24.84 20.52 11.48
CA THR A 762 -26.29 20.72 11.61
C THR A 762 -26.92 21.33 10.36
N SER A 763 -26.13 21.57 9.31
CA SER A 763 -26.65 22.06 8.04
C SER A 763 -27.34 20.92 7.30
N VAL A 764 -28.51 21.18 6.73
CA VAL A 764 -29.22 20.21 5.87
C VAL A 764 -29.30 20.74 4.44
N PRO A 765 -29.24 19.87 3.41
CA PRO A 765 -29.54 20.25 2.05
C PRO A 765 -30.87 21.02 1.94
N GLY A 766 -30.86 22.16 1.25
CA GLY A 766 -32.06 22.97 1.09
C GLY A 766 -32.34 23.93 2.23
N GLN A 767 -31.48 24.02 3.25
CA GLN A 767 -31.65 24.97 4.35
C GLN A 767 -31.72 26.41 3.84
N LEU A 768 -32.85 27.07 4.10
CA LEU A 768 -33.12 28.46 3.76
C LEU A 768 -32.90 29.39 4.95
N LEU A 769 -33.15 28.88 6.17
CA LEU A 769 -32.99 29.64 7.41
C LEU A 769 -32.67 28.68 8.57
N ASN A 770 -31.76 29.07 9.45
CA ASN A 770 -31.54 28.41 10.73
C ASN A 770 -31.25 29.47 11.79
N ILE A 771 -32.21 29.67 12.70
CA ILE A 771 -32.08 30.63 13.80
C ILE A 771 -32.13 29.86 15.10
N GLN A 772 -31.08 30.00 15.91
CA GLN A 772 -31.06 29.55 17.30
C GLN A 772 -31.04 30.77 18.23
N LYS A 773 -31.94 30.81 19.22
CA LYS A 773 -32.02 31.91 20.20
C LYS A 773 -32.23 31.42 21.63
N LYS A 774 -31.52 32.07 22.57
CA LYS A 774 -31.85 32.05 23.99
C LYS A 774 -33.02 33.01 24.26
N LEU A 775 -34.02 32.52 24.98
CA LEU A 775 -35.28 33.17 25.29
C LEU A 775 -35.37 33.35 26.81
N PRO A 776 -34.93 34.50 27.35
CA PRO A 776 -34.74 34.68 28.79
C PRO A 776 -36.05 34.99 29.54
N GLY A 777 -36.14 34.48 30.77
CA GLY A 777 -37.18 34.86 31.72
C GLY A 777 -37.93 33.68 32.31
N LYS A 778 -38.28 33.83 33.60
CA LYS A 778 -38.99 32.81 34.37
C LYS A 778 -40.44 33.23 34.65
N VAL A 779 -41.30 32.25 34.92
CA VAL A 779 -42.72 32.40 35.28
C VAL A 779 -43.00 31.75 36.63
N SER A 780 -44.07 32.17 37.30
CA SER A 780 -44.49 31.65 38.62
C SER A 780 -45.15 30.27 38.56
N ASP A 781 -45.74 29.93 37.41
CA ASP A 781 -46.52 28.72 37.17
C ASP A 781 -46.52 28.42 35.67
N MET A 782 -46.86 27.19 35.29
CA MET A 782 -46.83 26.75 33.89
C MET A 782 -47.98 27.30 33.04
N ASP A 783 -49.01 27.92 33.62
CA ASP A 783 -50.11 28.52 32.85
C ASP A 783 -49.72 29.89 32.27
N ARG A 784 -48.65 30.50 32.80
CA ARG A 784 -48.09 31.76 32.32
C ARG A 784 -47.01 31.52 31.26
N LEU A 785 -46.99 32.40 30.26
CA LEU A 785 -45.99 32.41 29.19
C LEU A 785 -45.35 33.78 29.05
N LYS A 786 -44.03 33.79 28.85
CA LYS A 786 -43.32 34.98 28.36
C LYS A 786 -43.22 34.90 26.84
N THR A 787 -43.68 35.93 26.14
CA THR A 787 -43.68 35.96 24.66
C THR A 787 -42.39 36.60 24.14
N HIS A 788 -41.84 36.02 23.08
CA HIS A 788 -40.64 36.44 22.38
C HIS A 788 -40.91 36.49 20.88
N THR A 789 -40.34 37.47 20.19
CA THR A 789 -40.45 37.60 18.73
C THR A 789 -39.09 37.32 18.10
N ILE A 790 -39.05 36.33 17.21
CA ILE A 790 -37.88 35.97 16.41
C ILE A 790 -38.12 36.44 14.98
N ARG A 791 -37.14 37.13 14.41
CA ARG A 791 -37.18 37.60 13.02
C ARG A 791 -36.05 37.00 12.19
N GLY A 792 -36.35 36.68 10.95
CA GLY A 792 -35.40 36.13 9.98
C GLY A 792 -35.70 36.57 8.56
N GLN A 793 -34.74 36.39 7.66
CA GLN A 793 -34.91 36.59 6.22
C GLN A 793 -34.42 35.36 5.49
N PHE A 794 -35.11 34.95 4.44
CA PHE A 794 -34.73 33.79 3.65
C PHE A 794 -35.26 33.90 2.22
N ALA A 795 -34.52 33.35 1.27
CA ALA A 795 -34.93 33.22 -0.11
C ALA A 795 -35.52 31.82 -0.33
N ALA A 796 -36.60 31.70 -1.12
CA ALA A 796 -37.09 30.41 -1.59
C ALA A 796 -37.01 30.35 -3.12
N ALA A 797 -36.64 29.20 -3.67
CA ALA A 797 -36.65 28.92 -5.12
C ALA A 797 -38.05 28.55 -5.65
N GLY A 798 -39.06 28.59 -4.78
CA GLY A 798 -40.42 28.12 -5.06
C GLY A 798 -40.60 26.63 -4.79
N GLY A 799 -41.83 26.23 -4.50
CA GLY A 799 -42.18 24.84 -4.17
C GLY A 799 -42.48 24.63 -2.68
N SER A 800 -42.45 23.37 -2.26
CA SER A 800 -42.71 22.96 -0.87
C SER A 800 -41.53 23.29 0.06
N VAL A 801 -41.84 23.87 1.22
CA VAL A 801 -40.87 24.31 2.24
C VAL A 801 -41.29 23.79 3.60
N ARG A 802 -40.36 23.16 4.32
CA ARG A 802 -40.51 22.64 5.68
C ARG A 802 -40.12 23.71 6.70
N PHE A 803 -40.89 23.80 7.77
CA PHE A 803 -40.61 24.60 8.96
C PHE A 803 -40.50 23.63 10.13
N LYS A 804 -39.40 23.69 10.88
CA LYS A 804 -39.18 22.92 12.10
C LYS A 804 -38.87 23.88 13.24
N VAL A 805 -39.63 23.78 14.33
CA VAL A 805 -39.38 24.51 15.57
C VAL A 805 -39.04 23.50 16.64
N ALA A 806 -37.88 23.65 17.27
CA ALA A 806 -37.37 22.73 18.28
C ALA A 806 -37.08 23.48 19.59
N ASP A 807 -37.46 22.87 20.70
CA ASP A 807 -36.95 23.23 22.02
C ASP A 807 -35.58 22.58 22.22
N LEU A 808 -34.56 23.41 22.44
CA LEU A 808 -33.19 22.99 22.73
C LEU A 808 -32.83 23.18 24.21
N THR A 809 -33.82 23.46 25.07
CA THR A 809 -33.63 23.65 26.50
C THR A 809 -33.28 22.32 27.17
N ARG A 810 -32.10 22.24 27.77
CA ARG A 810 -31.62 21.06 28.51
C ARG A 810 -32.13 21.08 29.95
N ASP A 811 -32.12 19.92 30.61
CA ASP A 811 -32.49 19.80 32.02
C ASP A 811 -33.83 20.48 32.33
N ALA A 812 -34.79 20.35 31.40
CA ALA A 812 -36.06 21.08 31.42
C ALA A 812 -36.83 20.89 32.73
N HIS A 813 -36.61 19.77 33.44
CA HIS A 813 -37.27 19.46 34.71
C HIS A 813 -36.38 19.58 35.96
N ARG A 814 -35.10 19.95 35.79
CA ARG A 814 -34.16 20.01 36.90
C ARG A 814 -34.39 21.27 37.73
N SER A 815 -34.47 21.09 39.04
CA SER A 815 -34.70 22.19 39.98
C SER A 815 -33.45 22.57 40.77
N VAL A 816 -33.41 23.80 41.27
CA VAL A 816 -32.39 24.28 42.23
C VAL A 816 -32.77 24.01 43.69
N ASP A 817 -34.00 23.58 43.96
CA ASP A 817 -34.57 23.42 45.31
C ASP A 817 -35.23 22.05 45.55
N ASP A 818 -34.96 21.06 44.69
CA ASP A 818 -35.53 19.71 44.70
C ASP A 818 -37.07 19.62 44.57
N GLU A 819 -37.78 20.74 44.43
CA GLU A 819 -39.21 20.76 44.08
C GLU A 819 -39.41 20.55 42.58
N TRP A 820 -40.63 20.17 42.17
CA TRP A 820 -40.94 19.98 40.76
C TRP A 820 -40.66 21.26 39.94
N SER A 821 -39.95 21.12 38.83
CA SER A 821 -39.67 22.19 37.88
C SER A 821 -39.95 21.75 36.45
N ALA A 822 -40.13 22.71 35.54
CA ALA A 822 -40.42 22.46 34.15
C ALA A 822 -40.04 23.66 33.26
N ALA A 823 -39.75 23.35 32.00
CA ALA A 823 -39.55 24.29 30.92
C ALA A 823 -40.36 23.80 29.71
N ALA A 824 -41.21 24.66 29.15
CA ALA A 824 -42.02 24.35 27.97
C ALA A 824 -41.99 25.49 26.95
N LEU A 825 -41.70 25.15 25.70
CA LEU A 825 -41.69 26.07 24.56
C LEU A 825 -43.02 25.97 23.82
N THR A 826 -43.63 27.12 23.52
CA THR A 826 -44.91 27.21 22.81
C THR A 826 -44.74 27.98 21.51
N VAL A 827 -45.16 27.40 20.38
CA VAL A 827 -45.27 28.14 19.11
C VAL A 827 -46.60 28.87 19.10
N LYS A 828 -46.60 30.21 19.10
CA LYS A 828 -47.84 31.00 19.11
C LYS A 828 -48.30 31.34 17.70
N THR A 829 -47.45 32.03 16.94
CA THR A 829 -47.78 32.48 15.58
C THR A 829 -46.52 32.52 14.74
N ILE A 830 -46.62 32.12 13.46
CA ILE A 830 -45.56 32.30 12.47
C ILE A 830 -46.15 33.08 11.29
N VAL A 831 -45.54 34.22 10.98
CA VAL A 831 -45.95 35.12 9.89
C VAL A 831 -44.83 35.19 8.86
N ILE A 832 -45.18 34.95 7.60
CA ILE A 832 -44.27 35.01 6.46
C ILE A 832 -44.70 36.19 5.57
N ARG A 833 -43.76 37.08 5.26
CA ARG A 833 -43.99 38.26 4.42
C ARG A 833 -43.09 38.26 3.19
N GLN A 834 -43.57 38.80 2.08
CA GLN A 834 -42.82 39.05 0.85
C GLN A 834 -43.09 40.49 0.41
N GLY A 835 -42.05 41.30 0.22
CA GLY A 835 -42.20 42.73 -0.09
C GLY A 835 -43.08 43.50 0.91
N GLY A 836 -43.06 43.12 2.19
CA GLY A 836 -43.88 43.71 3.26
C GLY A 836 -45.31 43.15 3.39
N ARG A 837 -45.83 42.45 2.37
CA ARG A 837 -47.16 41.83 2.38
C ARG A 837 -47.13 40.48 3.09
N VAL A 838 -48.11 40.21 3.98
CA VAL A 838 -48.28 38.88 4.58
C VAL A 838 -48.72 37.89 3.50
N VAL A 839 -47.92 36.85 3.31
CA VAL A 839 -48.19 35.76 2.34
C VAL A 839 -48.75 34.53 3.05
N LYS A 840 -48.32 34.30 4.30
CA LYS A 840 -48.81 33.19 5.13
C LYS A 840 -48.83 33.59 6.60
N THR A 841 -49.87 33.16 7.30
CA THR A 841 -49.94 33.19 8.77
C THR A 841 -50.30 31.79 9.23
N LEU A 842 -49.51 31.27 10.17
CA LEU A 842 -49.69 29.95 10.78
C LEU A 842 -49.93 30.16 12.27
N ASN A 843 -51.08 29.71 12.75
CA ASN A 843 -51.42 29.79 14.17
C ASN A 843 -50.95 28.50 14.87
N GLY A 844 -50.29 28.64 16.01
CA GLY A 844 -49.76 27.55 16.82
C GLY A 844 -50.80 26.47 17.12
N SER A 845 -51.97 26.87 17.62
CA SER A 845 -53.05 25.94 17.97
C SER A 845 -53.63 25.19 16.76
N GLY A 846 -53.36 25.67 15.53
CA GLY A 846 -53.79 25.08 14.27
C GLY A 846 -52.69 24.34 13.50
N LEU A 847 -51.45 24.23 14.03
CA LEU A 847 -50.34 23.61 13.30
C LEU A 847 -50.64 22.16 12.92
N GLN A 848 -51.34 21.41 13.76
CA GLN A 848 -51.74 20.03 13.49
C GLN A 848 -52.63 19.82 12.25
N TYR A 849 -53.19 20.89 11.70
CA TYR A 849 -54.00 20.86 10.47
C TYR A 849 -53.22 21.34 9.23
N THR A 850 -51.95 21.67 9.39
CA THR A 850 -51.09 22.07 8.27
C THR A 850 -50.55 20.85 7.53
N ALA A 851 -50.22 21.02 6.25
CA ALA A 851 -49.68 19.93 5.44
C ALA A 851 -48.33 19.47 5.98
N GLY A 852 -48.04 18.16 5.93
CA GLY A 852 -46.76 17.61 6.37
C GLY A 852 -46.47 17.81 7.86
N PHE A 853 -47.52 17.97 8.69
CA PHE A 853 -47.37 18.09 10.13
C PHE A 853 -46.78 16.81 10.73
N ARG A 854 -45.65 16.94 11.43
CA ARG A 854 -45.06 15.90 12.28
C ARG A 854 -44.60 16.52 13.59
N VAL A 855 -44.55 15.70 14.62
CA VAL A 855 -44.14 16.11 15.97
C VAL A 855 -43.26 15.04 16.55
N ASP A 856 -42.46 15.44 17.53
CA ASP A 856 -41.73 14.51 18.34
C ASP A 856 -42.67 13.51 19.05
N VAL A 857 -42.29 12.23 19.04
CA VAL A 857 -43.07 11.13 19.63
C VAL A 857 -42.20 10.33 20.59
N HIS A 858 -42.76 9.95 21.72
CA HIS A 858 -42.16 9.06 22.70
C HIS A 858 -42.88 7.71 22.65
N THR A 859 -42.12 6.64 22.45
CA THR A 859 -42.64 5.28 22.56
C THR A 859 -42.48 4.80 24.00
N ASP A 860 -43.59 4.42 24.64
CA ASP A 860 -43.56 3.85 25.99
C ASP A 860 -43.07 2.39 25.99
N ASP A 861 -42.86 1.82 27.19
CA ASP A 861 -42.41 0.44 27.39
C ASP A 861 -43.35 -0.62 26.78
N SER A 862 -44.55 -0.25 26.36
CA SER A 862 -45.53 -1.11 25.68
C SER A 862 -45.45 -1.04 24.15
N GLY A 863 -44.54 -0.22 23.61
CA GLY A 863 -44.40 0.02 22.17
C GLY A 863 -45.42 1.02 21.63
N ARG A 864 -46.14 1.76 22.49
CA ARG A 864 -47.15 2.73 22.07
C ARG A 864 -46.53 4.13 21.96
N GLU A 865 -46.75 4.77 20.83
CA GLU A 865 -46.28 6.14 20.58
C GLU A 865 -47.21 7.19 21.21
N HIS A 866 -46.60 8.19 21.85
CA HIS A 866 -47.25 9.35 22.47
C HIS A 866 -46.63 10.63 21.93
N ARG A 867 -47.45 11.60 21.53
CA ARG A 867 -46.96 12.90 21.07
C ARG A 867 -46.34 13.69 22.22
N ARG A 868 -45.22 14.35 21.97
CA ARG A 868 -44.52 15.21 22.95
C ARG A 868 -44.88 16.68 22.79
N GLY A 869 -46.18 16.97 22.77
CA GLY A 869 -46.72 18.32 22.70
C GLY A 869 -48.18 18.33 22.26
N ASP A 870 -48.89 19.40 22.62
CA ASP A 870 -50.34 19.51 22.47
C ASP A 870 -50.77 20.90 21.98
N PRO A 871 -51.89 20.98 21.22
CA PRO A 871 -52.52 22.24 20.88
C PRO A 871 -53.27 22.82 22.09
N GLU A 872 -52.98 24.07 22.44
CA GLU A 872 -53.71 24.80 23.47
C GLU A 872 -54.54 25.93 22.82
N PRO A 873 -55.89 25.84 22.85
CA PRO A 873 -56.76 26.85 22.25
C PRO A 873 -56.47 28.26 22.80
N GLY A 874 -56.20 29.20 21.90
CA GLY A 874 -55.90 30.60 22.26
C GLY A 874 -54.48 30.85 22.78
N VAL A 875 -53.67 29.81 22.95
CA VAL A 875 -52.28 29.91 23.45
C VAL A 875 -51.27 29.57 22.35
N GLY A 876 -51.36 28.38 21.74
CA GLY A 876 -50.40 27.93 20.73
C GLY A 876 -50.21 26.41 20.73
N TRP A 877 -49.14 25.95 20.08
CA TRP A 877 -48.67 24.56 20.17
C TRP A 877 -47.64 24.46 21.29
N ARG A 878 -47.95 23.81 22.41
CA ARG A 878 -47.04 23.67 23.56
C ARG A 878 -46.27 22.36 23.46
N MET A 879 -44.95 22.45 23.39
CA MET A 879 -44.06 21.29 23.32
C MET A 879 -43.62 20.85 24.71
N HIS A 880 -43.41 19.55 24.90
CA HIS A 880 -42.69 19.04 26.07
C HIS A 880 -41.22 19.46 26.00
N GLY A 881 -40.51 19.42 27.14
CA GLY A 881 -39.11 19.81 27.21
C GLY A 881 -38.24 19.04 26.22
N GLY A 882 -37.52 19.76 25.36
CA GLY A 882 -36.65 19.17 24.34
C GLY A 882 -37.38 18.58 23.12
N ALA A 883 -38.68 18.79 22.97
CA ALA A 883 -39.46 18.29 21.83
C ALA A 883 -39.44 19.26 20.64
N TRP A 884 -39.93 18.80 19.49
CA TRP A 884 -40.00 19.56 18.25
C TRP A 884 -41.33 19.38 17.53
N VAL A 885 -41.65 20.33 16.65
CA VAL A 885 -42.78 20.30 15.73
C VAL A 885 -42.32 20.73 14.35
N GLU A 886 -42.81 20.03 13.32
CA GLU A 886 -42.57 20.40 11.93
C GLU A 886 -43.86 20.41 11.11
N PHE A 887 -43.85 21.18 10.03
CA PHE A 887 -44.94 21.30 9.08
C PHE A 887 -44.41 21.87 7.76
N THR A 888 -45.24 21.83 6.72
CA THR A 888 -44.88 22.26 5.37
C THR A 888 -45.85 23.30 4.83
N THR A 889 -45.34 24.17 3.96
CA THR A 889 -46.13 25.11 3.16
C THR A 889 -45.50 25.27 1.80
N ARG A 890 -46.28 25.66 0.78
CA ARG A 890 -45.73 26.06 -0.51
C ARG A 890 -45.49 27.56 -0.55
N LEU A 891 -44.34 27.95 -1.10
CA LEU A 891 -43.96 29.34 -1.35
C LEU A 891 -43.63 29.52 -2.84
N ALA A 892 -43.81 30.73 -3.36
CA ALA A 892 -43.34 31.08 -4.70
C ALA A 892 -41.84 31.44 -4.65
N PRO A 893 -41.16 31.55 -5.79
CA PRO A 893 -39.79 32.06 -5.79
C PRO A 893 -39.73 33.50 -5.24
N GLY A 894 -38.73 33.81 -4.41
CA GLY A 894 -38.41 35.16 -3.96
C GLY A 894 -37.94 35.30 -2.51
N GLU A 895 -37.75 36.54 -2.08
CA GLU A 895 -37.26 36.91 -0.75
C GLU A 895 -38.39 37.05 0.29
N TYR A 896 -38.21 36.39 1.43
CA TYR A 896 -39.20 36.31 2.50
C TYR A 896 -38.65 36.82 3.83
N GLN A 897 -39.54 37.40 4.64
CA GLN A 897 -39.29 37.75 6.04
C GLN A 897 -40.11 36.85 6.95
N LEU A 898 -39.46 36.20 7.91
CA LEU A 898 -40.06 35.45 8.99
C LEU A 898 -40.27 36.36 10.20
N GLU A 899 -41.45 36.31 10.80
CA GLU A 899 -41.71 36.76 12.17
C GLU A 899 -42.41 35.64 12.93
N ALA A 900 -41.72 35.03 13.90
CA ALA A 900 -42.23 33.96 14.74
C ALA A 900 -42.39 34.45 16.18
N GLU A 901 -43.59 34.32 16.73
CA GLU A 901 -43.87 34.52 18.14
C GLU A 901 -43.81 33.19 18.89
N LEU A 902 -42.86 33.09 19.82
CA LEU A 902 -42.70 31.93 20.70
C LEU A 902 -43.02 32.32 22.14
N GLY A 903 -43.70 31.43 22.88
CA GLY A 903 -43.94 31.55 24.31
C GLY A 903 -43.03 30.61 25.10
N THR A 904 -42.48 31.07 26.21
CA THR A 904 -41.69 30.23 27.14
C THR A 904 -42.34 30.19 28.50
N SER A 905 -42.52 28.98 29.04
CA SER A 905 -42.92 28.72 30.42
C SER A 905 -41.77 28.03 31.13
N LEU A 906 -40.90 28.81 31.78
CA LEU A 906 -39.74 28.34 32.54
C LEU A 906 -39.95 28.67 34.02
N LEU A 907 -40.11 27.66 34.88
CA LEU A 907 -40.41 27.91 36.30
C LEU A 907 -39.25 28.60 37.03
N SER A 908 -39.58 29.40 38.05
CA SER A 908 -38.59 30.18 38.82
C SER A 908 -37.51 29.34 39.48
N ASN A 909 -37.85 28.12 39.91
CA ASN A 909 -36.95 27.15 40.53
C ASN A 909 -36.15 26.31 39.52
N ASN A 910 -36.32 26.50 38.21
CA ASN A 910 -35.54 25.75 37.23
C ASN A 910 -34.07 26.17 37.24
N VAL A 911 -33.18 25.20 36.99
CA VAL A 911 -31.73 25.44 36.86
C VAL A 911 -31.37 26.36 35.70
N ASN A 912 -32.22 26.44 34.67
CA ASN A 912 -32.00 27.31 33.53
C ASN A 912 -32.53 28.73 33.82
N ASP A 913 -31.84 29.75 33.29
CA ASP A 913 -32.29 31.16 33.32
C ASP A 913 -32.92 31.63 32.00
N ALA A 914 -32.82 30.82 30.96
CA ALA A 914 -33.40 31.05 29.65
C ALA A 914 -33.70 29.71 28.97
N MET A 915 -34.78 29.66 28.20
CA MET A 915 -35.02 28.56 27.26
C MET A 915 -34.19 28.76 25.99
N SER A 916 -33.92 27.70 25.26
CA SER A 916 -33.20 27.75 23.98
C SER A 916 -34.14 27.20 22.89
N ALA A 917 -34.36 27.96 21.82
CA ALA A 917 -35.23 27.55 20.73
C ALA A 917 -34.49 27.60 19.39
N ARG A 918 -34.83 26.71 18.47
CA ARG A 918 -34.34 26.70 17.09
C ARG A 918 -35.50 26.70 16.10
N ILE A 919 -35.40 27.55 15.07
CA ILE A 919 -36.29 27.55 13.91
C ILE A 919 -35.45 27.24 12.68
N VAL A 920 -35.79 26.15 11.99
CA VAL A 920 -35.18 25.76 10.72
C VAL A 920 -36.24 25.83 9.62
N ILE A 921 -35.89 26.46 8.49
CA ILE A 921 -36.69 26.45 7.27
C ILE A 921 -35.85 25.78 6.19
N SER A 922 -36.39 24.76 5.54
CA SER A 922 -35.69 24.02 4.48
C SER A 922 -36.60 23.79 3.26
N ALA A 923 -36.07 23.99 2.07
CA ALA A 923 -36.71 23.60 0.83
C ALA A 923 -36.81 22.07 0.74
N MET A 924 -37.97 21.57 0.29
CA MET A 924 -38.19 20.15 -0.01
C MET A 924 -38.22 19.87 -1.51
N GLU A 925 -38.38 20.91 -2.31
CA GLU A 925 -38.33 20.91 -3.76
C GLU A 925 -37.30 21.96 -4.19
N ASN A 926 -36.69 21.81 -5.37
CA ASN A 926 -35.67 22.73 -5.88
C ASN A 926 -34.50 22.94 -4.90
N VAL A 927 -34.12 21.88 -4.18
CA VAL A 927 -33.06 21.88 -3.17
C VAL A 927 -31.75 22.37 -3.76
N ASP A 928 -31.43 21.93 -4.99
CA ASP A 928 -30.23 22.31 -5.75
C ASP A 928 -30.14 23.81 -6.06
N GLU A 929 -31.27 24.52 -6.09
CA GLU A 929 -31.31 25.96 -6.37
C GLU A 929 -31.07 26.83 -5.13
N THR A 930 -31.00 26.21 -3.94
CA THR A 930 -30.69 26.90 -2.69
C THR A 930 -29.18 27.07 -2.51
N ASP A 931 -28.75 28.10 -1.76
CA ASP A 931 -27.32 28.27 -1.42
C ASP A 931 -26.76 27.06 -0.69
N SER A 932 -27.52 26.52 0.27
CA SER A 932 -27.13 25.30 1.00
C SER A 932 -27.02 24.10 0.06
N GLY A 933 -28.00 23.88 -0.83
CA GLY A 933 -27.94 22.80 -1.82
C GLY A 933 -26.71 22.88 -2.71
N ARG A 934 -26.36 24.06 -3.20
CA ARG A 934 -25.12 24.28 -3.97
C ARG A 934 -23.86 23.94 -3.16
N LEU A 935 -23.78 24.36 -1.90
CA LEU A 935 -22.65 24.04 -1.03
C LEU A 935 -22.52 22.53 -0.78
N PHE A 936 -23.64 21.83 -0.59
CA PHE A 936 -23.65 20.37 -0.43
C PHE A 936 -23.19 19.64 -1.71
N ARG A 937 -23.69 20.05 -2.88
CA ARG A 937 -23.22 19.52 -4.16
C ARG A 937 -21.72 19.74 -4.34
N GLN A 938 -21.24 20.95 -4.04
CA GLN A 938 -19.82 21.28 -4.10
C GLN A 938 -19.01 20.43 -3.11
N GLN A 939 -19.49 20.27 -1.88
CA GLN A 939 -18.84 19.43 -0.86
C GLN A 939 -18.73 17.97 -1.29
N ILE A 940 -19.79 17.40 -1.86
CA ILE A 940 -19.81 16.03 -2.41
C ILE A 940 -18.84 15.92 -3.59
N ALA A 941 -18.89 16.87 -4.53
CA ALA A 941 -18.01 16.88 -5.69
C ALA A 941 -16.52 16.94 -5.29
N THR A 942 -16.16 17.85 -4.37
CA THR A 942 -14.79 17.96 -3.83
C THR A 942 -14.35 16.68 -3.15
N LEU A 943 -15.23 16.07 -2.33
CA LEU A 943 -14.93 14.82 -1.63
C LEU A 943 -14.67 13.67 -2.62
N LEU A 944 -15.50 13.53 -3.66
CA LEU A 944 -15.33 12.49 -4.67
C LEU A 944 -14.09 12.73 -5.54
N GLU A 945 -13.86 13.97 -5.96
CA GLU A 945 -12.66 14.33 -6.69
C GLU A 945 -11.41 14.03 -5.86
N GLN A 946 -11.46 14.29 -4.55
CA GLN A 946 -10.39 13.95 -3.64
C GLN A 946 -10.22 12.44 -3.43
N ALA A 947 -11.29 11.69 -3.20
CA ALA A 947 -11.20 10.27 -2.91
C ALA A 947 -10.88 9.41 -4.15
N LEU A 948 -11.40 9.80 -5.31
CA LEU A 948 -11.44 8.99 -6.54
C LEU A 948 -10.53 9.52 -7.65
N ALA A 949 -9.86 10.66 -7.43
CA ALA A 949 -9.00 11.29 -8.44
C ALA A 949 -9.73 11.69 -9.74
N ARG A 950 -11.06 11.80 -9.71
CA ARG A 950 -11.89 12.10 -10.88
C ARG A 950 -13.03 13.04 -10.50
N PRO A 951 -13.35 14.04 -11.34
CA PRO A 951 -14.56 14.82 -11.13
C PRO A 951 -15.77 13.90 -11.27
N ALA A 952 -16.69 13.97 -10.32
CA ALA A 952 -17.96 13.28 -10.40
C ALA A 952 -18.90 13.98 -11.38
N SER A 953 -19.72 13.21 -12.09
CA SER A 953 -20.77 13.80 -12.93
C SER A 953 -21.84 14.49 -12.06
N ASP A 954 -22.50 15.50 -12.61
CA ASP A 954 -23.62 16.16 -11.92
C ASP A 954 -24.73 15.18 -11.51
N ALA A 955 -24.95 14.11 -12.30
CA ALA A 955 -25.89 13.05 -12.00
C ALA A 955 -25.45 12.23 -10.78
N THR A 956 -24.16 11.87 -10.71
CA THR A 956 -23.57 11.16 -9.56
C THR A 956 -23.67 11.99 -8.28
N VAL A 957 -23.35 13.28 -8.37
CA VAL A 957 -23.45 14.21 -7.23
C VAL A 957 -24.90 14.32 -6.75
N ALA A 958 -25.86 14.46 -7.66
CA ALA A 958 -27.29 14.53 -7.32
C ALA A 958 -27.79 13.22 -6.68
N GLN A 959 -27.36 12.05 -7.20
CA GLN A 959 -27.71 10.75 -6.62
C GLN A 959 -27.18 10.60 -5.19
N LEU A 960 -25.91 10.95 -4.96
CA LEU A 960 -25.29 10.86 -3.64
C LEU A 960 -25.88 11.88 -2.66
N MET A 961 -26.30 13.04 -3.14
CA MET A 961 -27.05 14.01 -2.34
C MET A 961 -28.41 13.44 -1.91
N GLY A 962 -29.09 12.68 -2.77
CA GLY A 962 -30.29 11.93 -2.41
C GLY A 962 -30.02 10.88 -1.32
N VAL A 963 -29.01 10.03 -1.50
CA VAL A 963 -28.61 9.02 -0.50
C VAL A 963 -28.27 9.65 0.85
N LEU A 964 -27.56 10.78 0.82
CA LEU A 964 -27.22 11.56 2.01
C LEU A 964 -28.49 12.03 2.76
N MET A 965 -29.46 12.58 2.02
CA MET A 965 -30.71 13.08 2.60
C MET A 965 -31.60 11.97 3.13
N ASP A 966 -31.71 10.85 2.42
CA ASP A 966 -32.51 9.70 2.84
C ASP A 966 -31.90 9.06 4.10
N SER A 967 -30.58 8.83 4.11
CA SER A 967 -29.88 8.31 5.28
C SER A 967 -29.99 9.25 6.49
N ALA A 968 -29.91 10.57 6.27
CA ALA A 968 -30.09 11.57 7.33
C ALA A 968 -31.54 11.62 7.86
N GLY A 969 -32.52 11.42 6.99
CA GLY A 969 -33.93 11.30 7.35
C GLY A 969 -34.18 10.09 8.26
N ASP A 970 -33.77 8.91 7.80
CA ASP A 970 -33.88 7.65 8.55
C ASP A 970 -33.12 7.72 9.89
N ALA A 971 -31.96 8.36 9.89
CA ALA A 971 -31.18 8.66 11.08
C ALA A 971 -31.96 9.54 12.07
N THR A 972 -32.62 10.59 11.60
CA THR A 972 -33.40 11.50 12.45
C THR A 972 -34.59 10.78 13.09
N ASP A 973 -35.22 9.87 12.36
CA ASP A 973 -36.36 9.09 12.84
C ASP A 973 -35.97 8.09 13.94
N ARG A 974 -34.71 7.62 13.94
CA ARG A 974 -34.17 6.74 15.01
C ARG A 974 -33.67 7.48 16.26
N GLY A 975 -33.37 8.78 16.13
CA GLY A 975 -32.98 9.62 17.27
C GLY A 975 -31.94 10.69 16.93
N ASP A 976 -31.67 11.55 17.91
CA ASP A 976 -30.85 12.75 17.74
C ASP A 976 -29.38 12.59 18.20
N TRP A 977 -28.97 11.36 18.53
CA TRP A 977 -27.64 10.97 18.98
C TRP A 977 -26.93 10.17 17.92
N PHE A 978 -25.66 10.46 17.63
CA PHE A 978 -24.83 9.77 16.64
C PHE A 978 -24.84 8.23 16.84
N PHE A 979 -24.74 7.79 18.10
CA PHE A 979 -24.93 6.40 18.51
C PHE A 979 -26.40 6.14 18.84
N ASP A 980 -27.05 5.30 18.05
CA ASP A 980 -28.27 4.61 18.47
C ASP A 980 -27.95 3.13 18.74
N GLN A 981 -28.89 2.38 19.33
CA GLN A 981 -28.66 0.97 19.69
C GLN A 981 -28.36 0.07 18.49
N ASP A 982 -28.70 0.50 17.28
CA ASP A 982 -28.58 -0.27 16.04
C ASP A 982 -27.36 0.16 15.20
N SER A 983 -26.71 1.29 15.53
CA SER A 983 -25.57 1.85 14.80
C SER A 983 -24.27 1.37 15.43
N HIS A 984 -23.69 0.31 14.86
CA HIS A 984 -22.41 -0.28 15.28
C HIS A 984 -21.19 0.58 14.88
N CYS A 985 -21.14 1.85 15.30
CA CYS A 985 -19.99 2.73 15.07
C CYS A 985 -18.99 2.66 16.24
N ASP A 986 -17.78 2.16 16.01
CA ASP A 986 -16.68 2.24 16.96
C ASP A 986 -15.95 3.60 16.84
N THR A 987 -16.10 4.48 17.84
CA THR A 987 -15.41 5.78 17.90
C THR A 987 -14.54 5.96 19.14
N TRP A 988 -14.46 4.97 20.03
CA TRP A 988 -13.77 5.12 21.31
C TRP A 988 -12.25 5.28 21.11
N SER A 989 -11.72 4.74 20.01
CA SER A 989 -10.31 4.85 19.60
C SER A 989 -9.88 6.26 19.18
N ILE A 990 -10.81 7.19 18.92
CA ILE A 990 -10.50 8.56 18.51
C ILE A 990 -9.91 9.36 19.69
N TRP A 991 -10.51 9.23 20.87
CA TRP A 991 -10.16 9.97 22.10
C TRP A 991 -10.14 9.03 23.31
N PRO A 992 -9.18 8.08 23.38
CA PRO A 992 -9.17 7.08 24.43
C PRO A 992 -8.85 7.72 25.78
N GLY A 993 -9.64 7.38 26.80
CA GLY A 993 -9.45 7.85 28.18
C GLY A 993 -10.05 9.22 28.49
N GLU A 994 -10.73 9.86 27.55
CA GLU A 994 -11.50 11.08 27.84
C GLU A 994 -12.83 10.73 28.50
N GLU A 995 -12.97 11.06 29.79
CA GLU A 995 -14.26 11.06 30.47
C GLU A 995 -15.00 12.36 30.17
N LEU A 996 -15.98 12.28 29.27
CA LEU A 996 -16.80 13.41 28.90
C LEU A 996 -18.01 13.53 29.84
N THR A 997 -18.27 14.73 30.31
CA THR A 997 -19.57 15.07 30.89
C THR A 997 -20.69 14.82 29.87
N HIS A 998 -21.93 14.70 30.34
CA HIS A 998 -23.07 14.55 29.44
C HIS A 998 -23.16 15.70 28.41
N GLU A 999 -22.80 16.92 28.80
CA GLU A 999 -22.81 18.07 27.90
C GLU A 999 -21.75 18.00 26.81
N GLU A 1000 -20.53 17.59 27.17
CA GLU A 1000 -19.43 17.41 26.23
C GLU A 1000 -19.72 16.26 25.25
N ASN A 1001 -20.29 15.16 25.75
CA ASN A 1001 -20.78 14.07 24.90
C ASN A 1001 -21.81 14.58 23.88
N ARG A 1002 -22.74 15.42 24.32
CA ARG A 1002 -23.77 15.98 23.44
C ARG A 1002 -23.18 16.97 22.42
N VAL A 1003 -22.18 17.76 22.82
CA VAL A 1003 -21.43 18.62 21.89
C VAL A 1003 -20.68 17.77 20.87
N ARG A 1004 -20.20 16.59 21.25
CA ARG A 1004 -19.40 15.73 20.37
C ARG A 1004 -20.22 14.87 19.41
N TYR A 1005 -21.33 14.33 19.89
CA TYR A 1005 -22.10 13.28 19.23
C TYR A 1005 -23.56 13.64 18.97
N GLY A 1006 -23.99 14.87 19.23
CA GLY A 1006 -25.33 15.32 18.86
C GLY A 1006 -25.49 15.39 17.33
N ASP A 1007 -26.51 14.71 16.81
CA ASP A 1007 -26.82 14.59 15.37
C ASP A 1007 -28.33 14.80 15.12
N SER A 1008 -28.84 15.97 15.51
CA SER A 1008 -30.28 16.28 15.52
C SER A 1008 -30.97 16.28 14.15
N GLU A 1009 -30.20 16.30 13.08
CA GLU A 1009 -30.69 16.27 11.70
C GLU A 1009 -30.19 15.02 10.95
N GLY A 1010 -29.56 14.05 11.66
CA GLY A 1010 -29.04 12.81 11.09
C GLY A 1010 -27.90 12.95 10.09
N MET A 1011 -27.38 14.17 9.90
CA MET A 1011 -26.42 14.50 8.85
C MET A 1011 -25.06 13.88 9.08
N MET A 1012 -24.62 13.70 10.33
CA MET A 1012 -23.36 13.00 10.60
C MET A 1012 -23.47 11.53 10.16
N ARG A 1013 -24.58 10.85 10.47
CA ARG A 1013 -24.82 9.49 9.95
C ARG A 1013 -24.96 9.46 8.42
N GLY A 1014 -25.65 10.43 7.84
CA GLY A 1014 -25.75 10.55 6.37
C GLY A 1014 -24.38 10.66 5.70
N TRP A 1015 -23.50 11.52 6.21
CA TRP A 1015 -22.14 11.66 5.69
C TRP A 1015 -21.30 10.39 5.89
N ALA A 1016 -21.53 9.65 6.99
CA ALA A 1016 -20.86 8.37 7.22
C ALA A 1016 -21.30 7.32 6.17
N THR A 1017 -22.59 7.27 5.82
CA THR A 1017 -23.10 6.41 4.73
C THR A 1017 -22.46 6.75 3.38
N LEU A 1018 -22.31 8.04 3.07
CA LEU A 1018 -21.67 8.48 1.82
C LEU A 1018 -20.20 8.06 1.80
N LEU A 1019 -19.45 8.31 2.88
CA LEU A 1019 -18.04 7.91 2.99
C LEU A 1019 -17.86 6.40 2.94
N HIS A 1020 -18.77 5.63 3.55
CA HIS A 1020 -18.79 4.18 3.43
C HIS A 1020 -18.85 3.75 1.95
N GLY A 1021 -19.83 4.27 1.20
CA GLY A 1021 -19.96 3.96 -0.23
C GLY A 1021 -18.75 4.38 -1.07
N VAL A 1022 -18.08 5.47 -0.69
CA VAL A 1022 -16.80 5.86 -1.32
C VAL A 1022 -15.72 4.82 -1.02
N MET A 1023 -15.53 4.44 0.25
CA MET A 1023 -14.48 3.52 0.67
C MET A 1023 -14.65 2.09 0.14
N THR A 1024 -15.88 1.67 -0.17
CA THR A 1024 -16.17 0.36 -0.76
C THR A 1024 -16.19 0.37 -2.28
N SER A 1025 -16.08 1.54 -2.92
CA SER A 1025 -16.05 1.65 -4.38
C SER A 1025 -14.78 1.08 -4.98
N TRP A 1026 -14.90 0.51 -6.19
CA TRP A 1026 -13.75 0.01 -6.94
C TRP A 1026 -12.70 1.11 -7.15
N GLU A 1027 -13.14 2.32 -7.53
CA GLU A 1027 -12.29 3.47 -7.77
C GLU A 1027 -11.52 3.94 -6.54
N TYR A 1028 -12.02 3.70 -5.33
CA TYR A 1028 -11.31 4.05 -4.11
C TYR A 1028 -10.24 3.02 -3.76
N LEU A 1029 -10.53 1.74 -3.96
CA LEU A 1029 -9.64 0.63 -3.60
C LEU A 1029 -8.53 0.40 -4.62
N HIS A 1030 -8.63 1.01 -5.80
CA HIS A 1030 -7.67 0.88 -6.89
C HIS A 1030 -6.98 2.21 -7.20
N ASP A 1031 -5.83 2.14 -7.88
CA ASP A 1031 -5.04 3.29 -8.32
C ASP A 1031 -5.48 3.89 -9.67
#